data_AF-A0A7C6UI20-F1
#
_entry.id   AF-A0A7C6UI20-F1
#
_cell.length_a   1.000
_cell.length_b   1.000
_cell.length_c   1.000
_cell.angle_alpha   90.00
_cell.angle_beta   90.00
_cell.angle_gamma   90.00
#
_symmetry.space_group_name_H-M   'P 1'
#
loop_
_entity.id
_entity.type
_entity.pdbx_description
1 polymer ?
#
loop_
_entity_poly.entity_id
_entity_poly.type
_entity_poly.pdbx_seq_one_letter_code
_entity_poly.pdbx_strand_id
1 'polypeptide(L)'
;MKKIPPPADGAEPLQQPSTEQVADELEAQNPLMAAPLPPPPEEPAAHPEPELPVGWTRPKPLQRDSNVRAWLFFFAGICLIVAAWVPLRAMYQRLRYKPAVEGVRDADTFIALAYTAVSGGKVQGPEEVSRVQFEQHIRGLRENGFNPIGLEDVRAFYREGKLLPRKAVLITMGQGKKSSYLETRTILRSQRWRAVMFVRADNIRDKDPGALRWPILRDMALSGTWDVAAESNVGYQRIPAGPDGETGNFFSTPKWIAGEKRLETPAEFANRIRRDHDEMQEIFHERMGMAPLAFAFPYGDYGQFDPRAVAIRTLNLSEVGKRYGLGFSLGPFLLNTRYTDPRELNRLRVNPEWSTEEFMAIVENGWAKLPWKISDPLKANRWLTDWGLTEYPEDGGMWLKAVAPGTNALDHPPTTGALAWMVASDLFGDFNVRIRFRVMAGQFGLRLRARPGGEEGLRVLFDAEGNCWIKQKVIGAEEFTQAVAQDLRARPGVVRELLLTLKGRDLFAALDGRPLLKEPLDLLGGGHPGLFGLEVWDPIPGVAATHIEAMEFPRPRQTLLQWPPHDTFAPAYVSQALGNMFHELAAISPPWLDAVKAMPLVLPEWSDDTLQTLARIHGVPLLPAISLRSVALQIPPEWLAEEARDKNMGGIYFDCQFVTMDELQNLIPWLQAVDRHLKEQNMKTAIRFPAEVIRLASFASIAALFPNALFAVDSTNEAARLEGVIPKVVKAVELPPPAAKDMHLNLYYQLAEREIPDEALSPQARQEAWRRKGYAAYQEGDYTAAVEQWSQWLDSDPQSAEALSLIGRAYIQKNELERGLDYYTRSLAVSPGQIHMAIRRAELLEKMNRPDEAREQLNTYARIFPENPDILIAQAQWLDRRQRRIEARGMLETLVKESPLNLSARIALLNLQDEPGERYQTMRGILDLGRTPDFQIPFGHTLLGMELLTFPESGVFFDYVRTQARRKGDAKVKSIYESFLPLTNHVTDDFASGQLSDSWIASSGLRQLDRGRYELRAAVDQAETYLRLRSSELMRDGYIEAIVDESQGFFWLYARRSARAMLRFGFDHEGFIHLQAWLNGELLANATRPWVRPPGGVKMRLEVRGDGLRGFVNGLEIFDAPVEVPPGVAYGWWGVAPFAFDVGVARARILRLDCEPLPTTLV
;
A
#
# COMPACT_ATOMS: atom_id res chain seq x y z
N MET A 1 40.20 71.19 2.03
CA MET A 1 39.45 72.17 1.19
C MET A 1 38.34 71.39 0.47
N LYS A 2 37.09 71.80 0.21
CA LYS A 2 36.10 72.82 0.68
C LYS A 2 34.79 72.39 -0.07
N LYS A 3 33.56 72.16 0.45
CA LYS A 3 32.83 72.00 1.74
C LYS A 3 31.71 70.94 1.45
N ILE A 4 31.05 70.16 2.33
CA ILE A 4 30.70 70.19 3.78
C ILE A 4 29.46 71.07 4.12
N PRO A 5 28.32 70.53 4.64
CA PRO A 5 27.91 69.12 4.90
C PRO A 5 26.43 68.77 4.50
N PRO A 6 25.85 67.59 4.86
CA PRO A 6 24.45 67.19 4.61
C PRO A 6 23.51 67.54 5.81
N PRO A 7 22.33 66.89 6.00
CA PRO A 7 22.26 65.56 6.66
C PRO A 7 21.29 64.55 5.96
N ALA A 8 20.82 63.53 6.68
CA ALA A 8 19.87 62.48 6.24
C ALA A 8 18.96 62.02 7.42
N ASP A 9 18.03 61.09 7.11
CA ASP A 9 17.25 60.19 8.00
C ASP A 9 16.21 60.77 9.00
N GLY A 10 15.20 59.94 9.29
CA GLY A 10 14.27 60.10 10.43
C GLY A 10 12.78 60.02 10.08
N ALA A 11 12.10 58.94 10.49
CA ALA A 11 10.64 58.79 10.37
C ALA A 11 9.97 58.42 11.71
N GLU A 12 9.21 59.37 12.27
CA GLU A 12 8.12 59.18 13.26
C GLU A 12 8.47 58.55 14.64
N PRO A 13 7.56 58.51 15.66
CA PRO A 13 6.13 58.89 15.68
C PRO A 13 5.64 59.75 16.90
N LEU A 14 4.31 59.96 16.95
CA LEU A 14 3.42 60.26 18.10
C LEU A 14 3.26 61.69 18.70
N GLN A 15 2.06 62.25 18.45
CA GLN A 15 1.07 62.86 19.38
C GLN A 15 1.37 64.13 20.24
N GLN A 16 0.62 65.20 19.91
CA GLN A 16 0.00 66.26 20.77
C GLN A 16 0.91 67.24 21.57
N PRO A 17 0.48 68.52 21.68
CA PRO A 17 -0.25 68.96 22.88
C PRO A 17 -1.46 69.90 22.59
N SER A 18 -1.92 70.67 23.58
CA SER A 18 -3.30 71.16 23.73
C SER A 18 -3.49 72.69 23.89
N THR A 19 -4.64 73.19 23.41
CA THR A 19 -5.50 74.31 23.93
C THR A 19 -4.93 75.67 24.38
N GLU A 20 -5.63 76.75 23.93
CA GLU A 20 -5.72 78.10 24.54
C GLU A 20 -4.41 78.94 24.55
N GLN A 21 -4.38 80.28 24.62
CA GLN A 21 -5.36 81.39 24.80
C GLN A 21 -4.74 82.68 24.12
N VAL A 22 -5.29 83.89 23.93
CA VAL A 22 -6.48 84.68 24.36
C VAL A 22 -6.93 85.58 23.15
N ALA A 23 -7.61 86.74 23.37
CA ALA A 23 -8.05 87.79 22.42
C ALA A 23 -9.24 87.38 21.51
N ASP A 24 -10.46 87.91 21.63
CA ASP A 24 -10.95 89.20 22.15
C ASP A 24 -10.35 90.44 21.45
N GLU A 25 -10.97 90.90 20.35
CA GLU A 25 -11.69 92.19 20.34
C GLU A 25 -12.46 92.47 19.02
N LEU A 26 -13.62 93.11 19.18
CA LEU A 26 -14.38 93.98 18.25
C LEU A 26 -15.13 93.44 17.01
N GLU A 27 -16.40 93.86 16.98
CA GLU A 27 -17.40 93.81 15.91
C GLU A 27 -17.05 94.81 14.76
N ALA A 28 -17.74 94.95 13.62
CA ALA A 28 -19.09 94.57 13.16
C ALA A 28 -19.08 94.53 11.58
N GLN A 29 -20.16 94.54 10.77
CA GLN A 29 -21.62 94.63 10.97
C GLN A 29 -22.37 94.13 9.70
N ASN A 30 -23.47 93.37 9.84
CA ASN A 30 -24.64 93.42 8.92
C ASN A 30 -25.75 92.42 9.33
N PRO A 31 -27.02 92.85 9.52
CA PRO A 31 -28.14 91.94 9.85
C PRO A 31 -29.20 91.81 8.74
N LEU A 32 -29.98 90.71 8.76
CA LEU A 32 -31.46 90.67 8.74
C LEU A 32 -32.02 89.23 8.79
N MET A 33 -33.32 89.07 9.07
CA MET A 33 -33.95 87.81 9.54
C MET A 33 -34.83 87.08 8.48
N ALA A 34 -35.23 85.83 8.83
CA ALA A 34 -36.25 85.01 8.15
C ALA A 34 -37.69 85.55 8.40
N ALA A 35 -38.81 85.03 7.85
CA ALA A 35 -39.17 83.82 7.09
C ALA A 35 -40.46 84.12 6.26
N PRO A 36 -41.32 83.19 5.77
CA PRO A 36 -41.23 81.74 5.48
C PRO A 36 -41.66 81.40 4.01
N LEU A 37 -42.07 80.16 3.72
CA LEU A 37 -42.39 79.61 2.37
C LEU A 37 -43.80 79.96 1.82
N PRO A 38 -43.97 80.03 0.47
CA PRO A 38 -45.26 80.22 -0.21
C PRO A 38 -45.94 78.91 -0.70
N PRO A 39 -47.26 78.94 -1.01
CA PRO A 39 -48.03 77.82 -1.58
C PRO A 39 -47.86 77.67 -3.12
N PRO A 40 -48.34 76.56 -3.74
CA PRO A 40 -48.30 76.38 -5.20
C PRO A 40 -49.27 77.29 -5.96
N PRO A 41 -48.99 77.64 -7.23
CA PRO A 41 -49.84 78.51 -8.04
C PRO A 41 -51.04 77.79 -8.67
N GLU A 42 -52.18 78.48 -8.74
CA GLU A 42 -53.39 78.06 -9.47
C GLU A 42 -53.37 78.53 -10.94
N GLU A 43 -54.28 78.02 -11.77
CA GLU A 43 -54.37 78.38 -13.20
C GLU A 43 -54.94 79.79 -13.42
N PRO A 44 -54.41 80.58 -14.38
CA PRO A 44 -54.93 81.91 -14.67
C PRO A 44 -56.20 81.86 -15.53
N ALA A 45 -57.31 82.37 -14.99
CA ALA A 45 -58.53 82.65 -15.75
C ALA A 45 -58.37 83.87 -16.68
N ALA A 46 -59.18 83.95 -17.73
CA ALA A 46 -58.98 84.88 -18.84
C ALA A 46 -59.44 86.34 -18.60
N HIS A 47 -58.82 87.26 -19.35
CA HIS A 47 -59.31 88.63 -19.57
C HIS A 47 -59.73 88.82 -21.05
N PRO A 48 -60.70 89.71 -21.35
CA PRO A 48 -61.37 89.77 -22.65
C PRO A 48 -60.59 90.56 -23.72
N GLU A 49 -60.82 90.19 -24.99
CA GLU A 49 -60.36 90.95 -26.17
C GLU A 49 -61.34 92.08 -26.55
N PRO A 50 -60.87 93.19 -27.17
CA PRO A 50 -61.72 94.25 -27.69
C PRO A 50 -62.33 93.92 -29.06
N GLU A 51 -63.54 94.44 -29.32
CA GLU A 51 -64.29 94.18 -30.56
C GLU A 51 -63.69 94.84 -31.82
N LEU A 52 -63.96 94.26 -32.99
CA LEU A 52 -63.59 94.79 -34.31
C LEU A 52 -64.84 95.16 -35.13
N PRO A 53 -64.76 96.16 -36.05
CA PRO A 53 -65.94 96.66 -36.77
C PRO A 53 -66.61 95.65 -37.72
N VAL A 54 -67.92 95.82 -37.88
CA VAL A 54 -68.77 94.99 -38.75
C VAL A 54 -68.27 94.95 -40.20
N GLY A 55 -68.19 93.75 -40.76
CA GLY A 55 -67.81 93.50 -42.17
C GLY A 55 -66.37 93.04 -42.39
N TRP A 56 -65.49 93.08 -41.38
CA TRP A 56 -64.09 92.64 -41.50
C TRP A 56 -63.88 91.18 -41.09
N THR A 57 -63.87 90.26 -42.06
CA THR A 57 -63.33 88.91 -41.85
C THR A 57 -61.84 88.86 -42.20
N ARG A 58 -60.95 88.71 -41.21
CA ARG A 58 -59.53 88.41 -41.49
C ARG A 58 -59.42 87.04 -42.17
N PRO A 59 -58.57 86.87 -43.20
CA PRO A 59 -58.39 85.57 -43.86
C PRO A 59 -57.82 84.54 -42.88
N LYS A 60 -58.32 83.31 -42.92
CA LYS A 60 -57.77 82.21 -42.13
C LYS A 60 -56.31 81.98 -42.56
N PRO A 61 -55.30 82.14 -41.68
CA PRO A 61 -53.96 81.68 -41.99
C PRO A 61 -54.00 80.16 -42.20
N LEU A 62 -53.09 79.62 -43.01
CA LEU A 62 -52.94 78.16 -43.08
C LEU A 62 -52.74 77.63 -41.67
N GLN A 63 -53.55 76.64 -41.28
CA GLN A 63 -53.08 75.68 -40.30
C GLN A 63 -51.85 75.00 -40.92
N ARG A 64 -50.67 75.50 -40.52
CA ARG A 64 -49.62 74.54 -40.18
C ARG A 64 -50.26 73.65 -39.13
N ASP A 65 -50.64 72.45 -39.53
CA ASP A 65 -50.65 71.33 -38.61
C ASP A 65 -49.24 71.31 -38.04
N SER A 66 -49.11 71.92 -36.85
CA SER A 66 -47.94 71.75 -36.03
C SER A 66 -48.00 70.28 -35.65
N ASN A 67 -47.33 69.49 -36.47
CA ASN A 67 -47.29 68.04 -36.37
C ASN A 67 -46.55 67.63 -35.09
N VAL A 68 -46.51 68.43 -34.03
CA VAL A 68 -46.04 68.12 -32.69
C VAL A 68 -46.74 66.87 -32.16
N ARG A 69 -48.03 66.63 -32.44
CA ARG A 69 -48.66 65.33 -32.12
C ARG A 69 -48.10 64.20 -33.00
N ALA A 70 -48.01 64.37 -34.32
CA ALA A 70 -47.45 63.34 -35.20
C ALA A 70 -45.95 63.08 -34.96
N TRP A 71 -45.17 64.10 -34.61
CA TRP A 71 -43.76 64.08 -34.21
C TRP A 71 -43.59 63.55 -32.79
N LEU A 72 -44.52 63.77 -31.86
CA LEU A 72 -44.54 63.09 -30.57
C LEU A 72 -44.89 61.61 -30.76
N PHE A 73 -45.81 61.24 -31.65
CA PHE A 73 -46.08 59.83 -31.98
C PHE A 73 -44.95 59.20 -32.83
N PHE A 74 -44.23 59.98 -33.64
CA PHE A 74 -43.07 59.52 -34.42
C PHE A 74 -41.81 59.44 -33.55
N PHE A 75 -41.58 60.37 -32.63
CA PHE A 75 -40.48 60.29 -31.65
C PHE A 75 -40.79 59.30 -30.54
N ALA A 76 -42.01 59.22 -30.00
CA ALA A 76 -42.41 58.14 -29.11
C ALA A 76 -42.44 56.79 -29.84
N GLY A 77 -42.76 56.79 -31.14
CA GLY A 77 -42.64 55.64 -32.03
C GLY A 77 -41.19 55.22 -32.25
N ILE A 78 -40.27 56.16 -32.48
CA ILE A 78 -38.82 55.91 -32.55
C ILE A 78 -38.29 55.48 -31.19
N CYS A 79 -38.72 56.08 -30.08
CA CYS A 79 -38.34 55.68 -28.73
C CYS A 79 -38.90 54.29 -28.39
N LEU A 80 -40.12 53.94 -28.82
CA LEU A 80 -40.65 52.57 -28.72
C LEU A 80 -39.87 51.62 -29.62
N ILE A 81 -39.55 52.00 -30.86
CA ILE A 81 -38.75 51.19 -31.77
C ILE A 81 -37.34 50.99 -31.19
N VAL A 82 -36.71 51.99 -30.58
CA VAL A 82 -35.36 51.90 -29.97
C VAL A 82 -35.39 51.15 -28.63
N ALA A 83 -36.37 51.43 -27.77
CA ALA A 83 -36.56 50.74 -26.48
C ALA A 83 -37.05 49.30 -26.65
N ALA A 84 -37.74 48.97 -27.76
CA ALA A 84 -38.02 47.61 -28.19
C ALA A 84 -36.86 47.01 -29.00
N TRP A 85 -36.06 47.81 -29.71
CA TRP A 85 -34.89 47.33 -30.45
C TRP A 85 -33.85 46.73 -29.52
N VAL A 86 -33.63 47.25 -28.31
CA VAL A 86 -32.74 46.62 -27.33
C VAL A 86 -33.18 45.18 -26.98
N PRO A 87 -34.40 44.92 -26.46
CA PRO A 87 -34.87 43.57 -26.15
C PRO A 87 -35.16 42.72 -27.40
N LEU A 88 -35.64 43.27 -28.52
CA LEU A 88 -35.80 42.53 -29.78
C LEU A 88 -34.45 42.10 -30.35
N ARG A 89 -33.42 42.96 -30.31
CA ARG A 89 -32.05 42.65 -30.74
C ARG A 89 -31.37 41.67 -29.78
N ALA A 90 -31.62 41.77 -28.48
CA ALA A 90 -31.15 40.80 -27.49
C ALA A 90 -31.83 39.44 -27.68
N MET A 91 -33.16 39.40 -27.88
CA MET A 91 -33.91 38.17 -28.16
C MET A 91 -33.51 37.56 -29.52
N TYR A 92 -33.33 38.38 -30.56
CA TYR A 92 -32.84 37.95 -31.86
C TYR A 92 -31.40 37.40 -31.79
N GLN A 93 -30.51 38.03 -31.01
CA GLN A 93 -29.18 37.48 -30.71
C GLN A 93 -29.31 36.16 -29.95
N ARG A 94 -30.10 36.09 -28.89
CA ARG A 94 -30.31 34.87 -28.07
C ARG A 94 -30.93 33.70 -28.86
N LEU A 95 -31.79 33.98 -29.84
CA LEU A 95 -32.37 32.98 -30.74
C LEU A 95 -31.40 32.54 -31.85
N ARG A 96 -30.58 33.46 -32.39
CA ARG A 96 -29.66 33.19 -33.52
C ARG A 96 -28.28 32.67 -33.06
N TYR A 97 -27.88 32.97 -31.83
CA TYR A 97 -26.58 32.64 -31.25
C TYR A 97 -26.70 31.40 -30.34
N LYS A 98 -26.88 30.23 -30.95
CA LYS A 98 -26.49 28.98 -30.28
C LYS A 98 -24.95 28.94 -30.22
N PRO A 99 -24.32 28.72 -29.05
CA PRO A 99 -22.86 28.52 -28.99
C PRO A 99 -22.47 27.28 -29.80
N ALA A 100 -21.22 27.21 -30.24
CA ALA A 100 -20.70 26.08 -31.00
C ALA A 100 -20.47 24.83 -30.13
N VAL A 101 -21.57 24.24 -29.64
CA VAL A 101 -21.60 22.93 -28.98
C VAL A 101 -22.13 21.92 -30.00
N GLU A 102 -21.30 21.64 -31.00
CA GLU A 102 -21.56 20.64 -32.05
C GLU A 102 -20.99 19.26 -31.66
N GLY A 103 -20.11 19.22 -30.66
CA GLY A 103 -19.55 17.98 -30.11
C GLY A 103 -20.49 17.21 -29.17
N VAL A 104 -20.29 15.88 -29.12
CA VAL A 104 -20.92 14.98 -28.15
C VAL A 104 -20.58 15.44 -26.72
N ARG A 105 -21.58 15.38 -25.83
CA ARG A 105 -21.41 15.61 -24.39
C ARG A 105 -21.08 14.32 -23.67
N ASP A 106 -19.80 13.96 -23.67
CA ASP A 106 -19.26 12.77 -23.00
C ASP A 106 -17.96 13.05 -22.22
N ALA A 107 -17.64 14.32 -21.93
CA ALA A 107 -16.43 14.72 -21.21
C ALA A 107 -16.66 14.95 -19.71
N ASP A 108 -15.73 14.41 -18.91
CA ASP A 108 -15.64 14.53 -17.44
C ASP A 108 -14.61 15.58 -16.97
N THR A 109 -14.12 16.42 -17.89
CA THR A 109 -13.07 17.42 -17.66
C THR A 109 -13.27 18.68 -18.50
N PHE A 110 -12.76 19.80 -18.01
CA PHE A 110 -12.62 21.05 -18.75
C PHE A 110 -11.36 21.79 -18.33
N ILE A 111 -10.80 22.60 -19.23
CA ILE A 111 -9.74 23.55 -18.86
C ILE A 111 -10.33 24.95 -18.63
N ALA A 112 -9.73 25.73 -17.73
CA ALA A 112 -10.03 27.15 -17.61
C ALA A 112 -8.78 28.01 -17.85
N LEU A 113 -8.93 29.03 -18.70
CA LEU A 113 -7.88 29.96 -19.10
C LEU A 113 -8.20 31.35 -18.57
N ALA A 114 -7.24 32.02 -17.95
CA ALA A 114 -7.37 33.36 -17.38
C ALA A 114 -6.45 34.35 -18.10
N TYR A 115 -7.07 35.34 -18.73
CA TYR A 115 -6.39 36.48 -19.33
C TYR A 115 -6.51 37.68 -18.38
N THR A 116 -5.39 38.14 -17.79
CA THR A 116 -5.38 39.31 -16.88
C THR A 116 -5.93 40.55 -17.59
N ALA A 117 -5.53 40.76 -18.85
CA ALA A 117 -6.20 41.69 -19.76
C ALA A 117 -5.97 41.33 -21.23
N VAL A 118 -6.74 41.95 -22.12
CA VAL A 118 -6.45 41.98 -23.56
C VAL A 118 -6.41 43.43 -24.07
N SER A 119 -5.36 43.78 -24.80
CA SER A 119 -5.10 45.15 -25.28
C SER A 119 -5.01 45.25 -26.80
N GLY A 120 -5.47 46.37 -27.38
CA GLY A 120 -5.60 46.57 -28.84
C GLY A 120 -4.33 47.01 -29.56
N GLY A 121 -3.16 46.97 -28.93
CA GLY A 121 -1.93 47.56 -29.48
C GLY A 121 -0.72 47.37 -28.56
N LYS A 122 -0.01 48.46 -28.23
CA LYS A 122 1.08 48.41 -27.24
C LYS A 122 0.57 47.88 -25.90
N VAL A 123 1.17 46.78 -25.45
CA VAL A 123 1.00 46.18 -24.11
C VAL A 123 1.21 47.26 -23.04
N GLN A 124 0.23 47.45 -22.15
CA GLN A 124 0.26 48.53 -21.14
C GLN A 124 0.76 48.05 -19.76
N GLY A 125 0.88 46.74 -19.55
CA GLY A 125 1.49 46.12 -18.38
C GLY A 125 1.94 44.68 -18.70
N PRO A 126 2.89 44.10 -17.95
CA PRO A 126 3.58 42.87 -18.34
C PRO A 126 2.70 41.61 -18.44
N GLU A 127 1.48 41.62 -17.91
CA GLU A 127 0.52 40.51 -18.02
C GLU A 127 -0.57 40.70 -19.11
N GLU A 128 -0.48 41.72 -19.97
CA GLU A 128 -1.54 42.00 -20.96
C GLU A 128 -1.29 41.33 -22.31
N VAL A 129 -2.17 40.39 -22.69
CA VAL A 129 -2.14 39.70 -23.99
C VAL A 129 -2.60 40.64 -25.11
N SER A 130 -1.95 40.60 -26.28
CA SER A 130 -2.37 41.44 -27.41
C SER A 130 -3.64 40.92 -28.08
N ARG A 131 -4.45 41.80 -28.67
CA ARG A 131 -5.68 41.41 -29.40
C ARG A 131 -5.40 40.42 -30.54
N VAL A 132 -4.25 40.54 -31.21
CA VAL A 132 -3.86 39.65 -32.32
C VAL A 132 -3.55 38.24 -31.79
N GLN A 133 -2.71 38.15 -30.76
CA GLN A 133 -2.37 36.91 -30.05
C GLN A 133 -3.62 36.25 -29.46
N PHE A 134 -4.53 37.02 -28.85
CA PHE A 134 -5.82 36.51 -28.40
C PHE A 134 -6.65 35.93 -29.56
N GLU A 135 -6.71 36.60 -30.72
CA GLU A 135 -7.41 36.04 -31.90
C GLU A 135 -6.77 34.74 -32.38
N GLN A 136 -5.44 34.66 -32.40
CA GLN A 136 -4.70 33.43 -32.72
C GLN A 136 -5.01 32.30 -31.73
N HIS A 137 -5.05 32.59 -30.42
CA HIS A 137 -5.39 31.62 -29.38
C HIS A 137 -6.82 31.08 -29.55
N ILE A 138 -7.84 31.95 -29.69
CA ILE A 138 -9.23 31.50 -29.91
C ILE A 138 -9.36 30.70 -31.22
N ARG A 139 -8.66 31.12 -32.27
CA ARG A 139 -8.69 30.44 -33.57
C ARG A 139 -8.05 29.04 -33.48
N GLY A 140 -6.86 28.93 -32.90
CA GLY A 140 -6.15 27.66 -32.69
C GLY A 140 -6.93 26.67 -31.83
N LEU A 141 -7.61 27.14 -30.78
CA LEU A 141 -8.56 26.33 -30.00
C LEU A 141 -9.69 25.80 -30.90
N ARG A 142 -10.36 26.67 -31.67
CA ARG A 142 -11.49 26.26 -32.52
C ARG A 142 -11.06 25.29 -33.63
N GLU A 143 -9.89 25.51 -34.23
CA GLU A 143 -9.34 24.68 -35.32
C GLU A 143 -8.87 23.30 -34.82
N ASN A 144 -8.37 23.21 -33.58
CA ASN A 144 -8.03 21.92 -32.94
C ASN A 144 -9.22 21.25 -32.21
N GLY A 145 -10.46 21.66 -32.52
CA GLY A 145 -11.67 20.98 -32.07
C GLY A 145 -12.06 21.20 -30.60
N PHE A 146 -11.62 22.29 -29.99
CA PHE A 146 -12.04 22.67 -28.63
C PHE A 146 -13.44 23.32 -28.62
N ASN A 147 -14.21 23.10 -27.56
CA ASN A 147 -15.61 23.56 -27.44
C ASN A 147 -15.77 24.59 -26.31
N PRO A 148 -16.43 25.74 -26.54
CA PRO A 148 -16.68 26.74 -25.50
C PRO A 148 -17.75 26.30 -24.49
N ILE A 149 -17.48 26.50 -23.20
CA ILE A 149 -18.46 26.33 -22.11
C ILE A 149 -18.63 27.63 -21.31
N GLY A 150 -19.69 27.72 -20.51
CA GLY A 150 -19.90 28.80 -19.54
C GLY A 150 -20.09 28.30 -18.10
N LEU A 151 -20.29 29.23 -17.17
CA LEU A 151 -20.48 28.92 -15.74
C LEU A 151 -21.71 28.06 -15.47
N GLU A 152 -22.77 28.19 -16.27
CA GLU A 152 -23.95 27.33 -16.15
C GLU A 152 -23.63 25.87 -16.50
N ASP A 153 -22.77 25.65 -17.51
CA ASP A 153 -22.32 24.30 -17.87
C ASP A 153 -21.47 23.69 -16.75
N VAL A 154 -20.56 24.48 -16.16
CA VAL A 154 -19.73 24.06 -15.00
C VAL A 154 -20.60 23.80 -13.76
N ARG A 155 -21.60 24.64 -13.50
CA ARG A 155 -22.54 24.48 -12.38
C ARG A 155 -23.36 23.20 -12.53
N ALA A 156 -23.91 22.95 -13.71
CA ALA A 156 -24.68 21.75 -14.00
C ALA A 156 -23.81 20.48 -14.01
N PHE A 157 -22.54 20.57 -14.41
CA PHE A 157 -21.58 19.48 -14.32
C PHE A 157 -21.36 19.04 -12.86
N TYR A 158 -21.07 19.96 -11.94
CA TYR A 158 -20.85 19.62 -10.53
C TYR A 158 -22.13 19.35 -9.71
N ARG A 159 -23.25 20.05 -9.99
CA ARG A 159 -24.50 19.89 -9.20
C ARG A 159 -25.47 18.84 -9.76
N GLU A 160 -25.45 18.58 -11.06
CA GLU A 160 -26.42 17.70 -11.74
C GLU A 160 -25.75 16.51 -12.45
N GLY A 161 -24.42 16.41 -12.41
CA GLY A 161 -23.66 15.35 -13.08
C GLY A 161 -23.69 15.42 -14.61
N LYS A 162 -24.12 16.55 -15.21
CA LYS A 162 -24.27 16.69 -16.65
C LYS A 162 -22.92 16.81 -17.35
N LEU A 163 -22.61 15.83 -18.21
CA LEU A 163 -21.37 15.78 -18.98
C LEU A 163 -21.17 17.02 -19.86
N LEU A 164 -19.90 17.38 -20.03
CA LEU A 164 -19.44 18.52 -20.82
C LEU A 164 -19.12 18.08 -22.26
N PRO A 165 -19.07 19.01 -23.24
CA PRO A 165 -18.59 18.69 -24.58
C PRO A 165 -17.10 18.32 -24.58
N ARG A 166 -16.67 17.48 -25.53
CA ARG A 166 -15.23 17.14 -25.71
C ARG A 166 -14.36 18.39 -25.86
N LYS A 167 -13.15 18.35 -25.27
CA LYS A 167 -12.21 19.49 -25.22
C LYS A 167 -12.88 20.80 -24.73
N ALA A 168 -13.67 20.74 -23.66
CA ALA A 168 -14.34 21.90 -23.07
C ALA A 168 -13.37 22.97 -22.54
N VAL A 169 -13.61 24.24 -22.89
CA VAL A 169 -12.80 25.39 -22.47
C VAL A 169 -13.68 26.48 -21.85
N LEU A 170 -13.37 26.83 -20.60
CA LEU A 170 -13.89 28.03 -19.94
C LEU A 170 -12.86 29.17 -20.11
N ILE A 171 -13.18 30.19 -20.89
CA ILE A 171 -12.34 31.39 -20.96
C ILE A 171 -12.79 32.40 -19.92
N THR A 172 -11.83 32.96 -19.18
CA THR A 172 -12.09 33.89 -18.07
C THR A 172 -11.22 35.13 -18.23
N MET A 173 -11.76 36.28 -17.83
CA MET A 173 -11.07 37.58 -17.80
C MET A 173 -11.34 38.25 -16.46
N GLY A 174 -10.31 38.86 -15.88
CA GLY A 174 -10.38 39.46 -14.55
C GLY A 174 -10.76 40.94 -14.54
N GLN A 175 -11.01 41.42 -13.32
CA GLN A 175 -11.04 42.83 -12.92
C GLN A 175 -12.07 43.73 -13.60
N GLY A 176 -13.04 43.17 -14.33
CA GLY A 176 -14.04 43.95 -15.08
C GLY A 176 -13.44 44.88 -16.13
N LYS A 177 -12.24 44.58 -16.66
CA LYS A 177 -11.50 45.49 -17.56
C LYS A 177 -12.25 45.77 -18.87
N LYS A 178 -12.42 47.06 -19.18
CA LYS A 178 -13.11 47.58 -20.37
C LYS A 178 -12.37 47.28 -21.67
N SER A 179 -11.02 47.33 -21.65
CA SER A 179 -10.18 46.90 -22.78
C SER A 179 -10.45 45.45 -23.16
N SER A 180 -10.35 44.54 -22.19
CA SER A 180 -10.59 43.10 -22.35
C SER A 180 -11.93 42.81 -23.03
N TYR A 181 -13.03 43.50 -22.65
CA TYR A 181 -14.30 43.36 -23.36
C TYR A 181 -14.29 43.96 -24.78
N LEU A 182 -13.83 45.20 -24.94
CA LEU A 182 -13.93 45.92 -26.22
C LEU A 182 -13.16 45.26 -27.36
N GLU A 183 -11.97 44.73 -27.06
CA GLU A 183 -11.06 44.10 -28.03
C GLU A 183 -11.49 42.67 -28.39
N THR A 184 -12.03 41.90 -27.43
CA THR A 184 -12.31 40.46 -27.62
C THR A 184 -13.74 40.16 -28.04
N ARG A 185 -14.73 41.00 -27.71
CA ARG A 185 -16.16 40.76 -27.99
C ARG A 185 -16.48 40.45 -29.46
N THR A 186 -15.72 41.01 -30.41
CA THR A 186 -15.91 40.75 -31.85
C THR A 186 -15.32 39.40 -32.25
N ILE A 187 -14.16 39.03 -31.68
CA ILE A 187 -13.48 37.75 -31.88
C ILE A 187 -14.32 36.61 -31.30
N LEU A 188 -14.75 36.74 -30.05
CA LEU A 188 -15.61 35.74 -29.40
C LEU A 188 -16.91 35.52 -30.20
N ARG A 189 -17.51 36.59 -30.74
CA ARG A 189 -18.73 36.51 -31.57
C ARG A 189 -18.51 35.92 -32.96
N SER A 190 -17.39 36.21 -33.63
CA SER A 190 -17.09 35.60 -34.94
C SER A 190 -16.71 34.12 -34.82
N GLN A 191 -16.05 33.75 -33.74
CA GLN A 191 -15.62 32.37 -33.44
C GLN A 191 -16.67 31.54 -32.66
N ARG A 192 -17.88 32.08 -32.42
CA ARG A 192 -18.99 31.47 -31.65
C ARG A 192 -18.63 31.03 -30.22
N TRP A 193 -17.64 31.69 -29.62
CA TRP A 193 -17.09 31.35 -28.31
C TRP A 193 -17.90 31.99 -27.15
N ARG A 194 -17.63 31.55 -25.92
CA ARG A 194 -18.14 32.13 -24.66
C ARG A 194 -17.00 32.49 -23.73
N ALA A 195 -17.18 33.51 -22.89
CA ALA A 195 -16.21 33.92 -21.87
C ALA A 195 -16.88 34.40 -20.58
N VAL A 196 -16.16 34.34 -19.46
CA VAL A 196 -16.58 34.84 -18.15
C VAL A 196 -15.85 36.14 -17.84
N MET A 197 -16.59 37.19 -17.51
CA MET A 197 -16.01 38.41 -16.93
C MET A 197 -16.15 38.35 -15.42
N PHE A 198 -15.03 38.22 -14.71
CA PHE A 198 -14.98 38.40 -13.26
C PHE A 198 -14.88 39.89 -12.93
N VAL A 199 -15.63 40.32 -11.91
CA VAL A 199 -15.92 41.72 -11.64
C VAL A 199 -15.62 42.06 -10.18
N ARG A 200 -14.83 43.11 -9.99
CA ARG A 200 -14.60 43.79 -8.73
C ARG A 200 -15.69 44.84 -8.51
N ALA A 201 -16.10 45.11 -7.28
CA ALA A 201 -17.00 46.24 -7.01
C ALA A 201 -16.26 47.57 -6.78
N ASP A 202 -15.01 47.53 -6.27
CA ASP A 202 -14.20 48.72 -6.00
C ASP A 202 -14.05 49.63 -7.23
N ASN A 203 -13.43 49.16 -8.31
CA ASN A 203 -13.15 49.99 -9.48
C ASN A 203 -14.41 50.52 -10.19
N ILE A 204 -15.56 49.84 -10.05
CA ILE A 204 -16.84 50.32 -10.56
C ILE A 204 -17.40 51.45 -9.67
N ARG A 205 -17.37 51.28 -8.34
CA ARG A 205 -17.80 52.28 -7.35
C ARG A 205 -16.92 53.54 -7.40
N ASP A 206 -15.61 53.32 -7.44
CA ASP A 206 -14.55 54.34 -7.34
C ASP A 206 -14.28 55.01 -8.71
N LYS A 207 -15.14 54.71 -9.70
CA LYS A 207 -15.26 55.35 -11.03
C LYS A 207 -14.05 55.22 -11.96
N ASP A 208 -13.20 54.21 -11.78
CA ASP A 208 -12.06 53.87 -12.65
C ASP A 208 -12.44 53.95 -14.16
N PRO A 209 -11.78 54.78 -14.99
CA PRO A 209 -12.03 54.87 -16.43
C PRO A 209 -11.80 53.56 -17.21
N GLY A 210 -10.95 52.67 -16.68
CA GLY A 210 -10.64 51.34 -17.22
C GLY A 210 -11.66 50.26 -16.87
N ALA A 211 -12.56 50.50 -15.92
CA ALA A 211 -13.58 49.54 -15.50
C ALA A 211 -14.83 49.57 -16.39
N LEU A 212 -15.46 48.41 -16.57
CA LEU A 212 -16.82 48.28 -17.08
C LEU A 212 -17.82 48.86 -16.05
N ARG A 213 -19.04 49.16 -16.50
CA ARG A 213 -20.13 49.64 -15.64
C ARG A 213 -21.28 48.63 -15.63
N TRP A 214 -22.00 48.54 -14.51
CA TRP A 214 -23.08 47.58 -14.30
C TRP A 214 -24.10 47.45 -15.46
N PRO A 215 -24.56 48.53 -16.13
CA PRO A 215 -25.45 48.39 -17.29
C PRO A 215 -24.79 47.63 -18.46
N ILE A 216 -23.50 47.88 -18.72
CA ILE A 216 -22.73 47.20 -19.78
C ILE A 216 -22.53 45.73 -19.43
N LEU A 217 -22.24 45.42 -18.16
CA LEU A 217 -22.13 44.04 -17.67
C LEU A 217 -23.46 43.28 -17.81
N ARG A 218 -24.59 43.94 -17.52
CA ARG A 218 -25.93 43.38 -17.72
C ARG A 218 -26.22 43.10 -19.20
N ASP A 219 -25.91 44.04 -20.10
CA ASP A 219 -26.02 43.85 -21.56
C ASP A 219 -25.09 42.75 -22.08
N MET A 220 -23.90 42.59 -21.50
CA MET A 220 -22.97 41.49 -21.80
C MET A 220 -23.60 40.14 -21.44
N ALA A 221 -24.10 39.98 -20.22
CA ALA A 221 -24.77 38.77 -19.76
C ALA A 221 -25.99 38.40 -20.63
N LEU A 222 -26.85 39.39 -20.93
CA LEU A 222 -28.03 39.21 -21.78
C LEU A 222 -27.70 38.82 -23.23
N SER A 223 -26.45 39.04 -23.69
CA SER A 223 -26.03 38.66 -25.05
C SER A 223 -25.70 37.17 -25.22
N GLY A 224 -25.59 36.39 -24.14
CA GLY A 224 -25.25 34.96 -24.17
C GLY A 224 -23.82 34.62 -24.63
N THR A 225 -23.05 35.60 -25.11
CA THR A 225 -21.60 35.46 -25.38
C THR A 225 -20.79 35.53 -24.08
N TRP A 226 -21.31 36.19 -23.04
CA TRP A 226 -20.61 36.43 -21.79
C TRP A 226 -21.42 35.95 -20.59
N ASP A 227 -20.75 35.34 -19.64
CA ASP A 227 -21.23 35.17 -18.28
C ASP A 227 -20.51 36.21 -17.38
N VAL A 228 -21.10 36.59 -16.23
CA VAL A 228 -20.54 37.60 -15.32
C VAL A 228 -20.51 37.05 -13.89
N ALA A 229 -19.38 37.21 -13.22
CA ALA A 229 -19.08 36.61 -11.90
C ALA A 229 -18.36 37.58 -10.96
N ALA A 230 -18.31 37.25 -9.68
CA ALA A 230 -17.75 38.10 -8.63
C ALA A 230 -16.25 37.84 -8.41
N GLU A 231 -15.48 38.89 -8.13
CA GLU A 231 -14.07 38.79 -7.77
C GLU A 231 -13.83 39.20 -6.31
N SER A 232 -14.29 40.40 -5.89
CA SER A 232 -14.39 40.85 -4.49
C SER A 232 -14.92 42.31 -4.43
N ASN A 233 -15.38 42.78 -3.26
CA ASN A 233 -15.66 44.20 -3.06
C ASN A 233 -14.36 45.01 -2.82
N VAL A 234 -13.52 44.60 -1.86
CA VAL A 234 -12.29 45.33 -1.46
C VAL A 234 -11.04 44.44 -1.36
N GLY A 235 -11.12 43.14 -1.61
CA GLY A 235 -10.06 42.16 -1.35
C GLY A 235 -8.82 42.22 -2.26
N TYR A 236 -8.78 43.13 -3.23
CA TYR A 236 -7.55 43.54 -3.92
C TYR A 236 -6.75 44.61 -3.18
N GLN A 237 -7.24 45.11 -2.04
CA GLN A 237 -6.49 46.03 -1.19
C GLN A 237 -5.47 45.23 -0.35
N ARG A 238 -4.20 45.66 -0.40
CA ARG A 238 -3.15 45.16 0.49
C ARG A 238 -3.43 45.70 1.90
N ILE A 239 -3.51 44.80 2.87
CA ILE A 239 -3.82 45.14 4.28
C ILE A 239 -2.55 45.10 5.14
N PRO A 240 -2.44 45.90 6.23
CA PRO A 240 -1.35 45.76 7.18
C PRO A 240 -1.32 44.35 7.78
N ALA A 241 -0.15 43.74 7.84
CA ALA A 241 0.07 42.35 8.28
C ALA A 241 0.94 42.22 9.54
N GLY A 242 1.74 43.24 9.86
CA GLY A 242 2.64 43.26 11.01
C GLY A 242 2.88 44.68 11.55
N PRO A 243 3.61 44.81 12.67
CA PRO A 243 3.93 46.10 13.28
C PRO A 243 4.79 47.00 12.38
N ASP A 244 5.74 46.41 11.64
CA ASP A 244 6.81 47.12 10.93
C ASP A 244 6.43 47.54 9.50
N GLY A 245 5.14 47.85 9.28
CA GLY A 245 4.63 48.28 7.97
C GLY A 245 4.43 47.16 6.94
N GLU A 246 4.64 45.90 7.33
CA GLU A 246 4.37 44.73 6.48
C GLU A 246 2.94 44.72 5.94
N THR A 247 2.75 44.19 4.73
CA THR A 247 1.42 44.03 4.13
C THR A 247 1.14 42.60 3.66
N GLY A 248 -0.15 42.26 3.59
CA GLY A 248 -0.66 40.96 3.14
C GLY A 248 -1.84 41.08 2.19
N ASN A 249 -2.28 39.93 1.66
CA ASN A 249 -3.47 39.84 0.81
C ASN A 249 -4.72 39.68 1.69
N PHE A 250 -5.81 40.34 1.32
CA PHE A 250 -7.02 40.43 2.14
C PHE A 250 -7.59 39.07 2.56
N PHE A 251 -7.63 38.09 1.65
CA PHE A 251 -8.23 36.78 1.91
C PHE A 251 -7.33 35.78 2.63
N SER A 252 -6.00 35.97 2.63
CA SER A 252 -5.06 35.00 3.20
C SER A 252 -4.35 35.46 4.47
N THR A 253 -4.29 36.76 4.73
CA THR A 253 -3.49 37.32 5.83
C THR A 253 -4.36 37.89 6.96
N PRO A 254 -4.10 37.57 8.23
CA PRO A 254 -4.68 38.28 9.38
C PRO A 254 -4.23 39.76 9.40
N LYS A 255 -5.17 40.67 9.57
CA LYS A 255 -4.91 42.11 9.61
C LYS A 255 -4.25 42.53 10.93
N TRP A 256 -3.20 43.35 10.86
CA TRP A 256 -2.65 44.07 12.00
C TRP A 256 -3.53 45.27 12.40
N ILE A 257 -3.88 45.35 13.69
CA ILE A 257 -4.69 46.42 14.29
C ILE A 257 -3.75 47.32 15.10
N ALA A 258 -3.17 48.32 14.43
CA ALA A 258 -2.14 49.19 15.00
C ALA A 258 -2.56 49.89 16.31
N GLY A 259 -3.84 50.28 16.44
CA GLY A 259 -4.38 50.91 17.66
C GLY A 259 -4.44 49.98 18.88
N GLU A 260 -4.44 48.67 18.67
CA GLU A 260 -4.48 47.65 19.74
C GLU A 260 -3.17 46.83 19.83
N LYS A 261 -2.19 47.12 18.95
CA LYS A 261 -0.89 46.44 18.85
C LYS A 261 -0.99 44.90 18.79
N ARG A 262 -1.98 44.40 18.05
CA ARG A 262 -2.25 42.97 17.85
C ARG A 262 -2.70 42.65 16.43
N LEU A 263 -2.66 41.38 16.06
CA LEU A 263 -3.42 40.86 14.92
C LEU A 263 -4.92 40.78 15.25
N GLU A 264 -5.76 40.82 14.22
CA GLU A 264 -7.18 40.51 14.34
C GLU A 264 -7.38 39.04 14.75
N THR A 265 -8.37 38.79 15.62
CA THR A 265 -8.73 37.45 16.07
C THR A 265 -9.37 36.65 14.94
N PRO A 266 -9.41 35.30 15.03
CA PRO A 266 -10.11 34.47 14.04
C PRO A 266 -11.59 34.84 13.84
N ALA A 267 -12.25 35.39 14.87
CA ALA A 267 -13.63 35.87 14.77
C ALA A 267 -13.73 37.20 13.98
N GLU A 268 -12.82 38.15 14.22
CA GLU A 268 -12.74 39.40 13.45
C GLU A 268 -12.38 39.12 11.98
N PHE A 269 -11.38 38.26 11.74
CA PHE A 269 -11.04 37.76 10.40
C PHE A 269 -12.27 37.14 9.71
N ALA A 270 -12.96 36.21 10.37
CA ALA A 270 -14.11 35.53 9.79
C ALA A 270 -15.29 36.47 9.51
N ASN A 271 -15.49 37.50 10.34
CA ASN A 271 -16.48 38.54 10.09
C ASN A 271 -16.07 39.43 8.91
N ARG A 272 -14.79 39.78 8.79
CA ARG A 272 -14.23 40.59 7.68
C ARG A 272 -14.36 39.88 6.33
N ILE A 273 -14.03 38.59 6.26
CA ILE A 273 -14.18 37.77 5.05
C ILE A 273 -15.65 37.57 4.68
N ARG A 274 -16.52 37.24 5.65
CA ARG A 274 -17.97 37.09 5.39
C ARG A 274 -18.56 38.37 4.84
N ARG A 275 -18.22 39.54 5.42
CA ARG A 275 -18.77 40.84 4.99
C ARG A 275 -18.43 41.18 3.53
N ASP A 276 -17.20 40.94 3.05
CA ASP A 276 -16.87 41.20 1.63
C ASP A 276 -17.73 40.34 0.69
N HIS A 277 -17.94 39.05 1.02
CA HIS A 277 -18.79 38.18 0.23
C HIS A 277 -20.28 38.55 0.29
N ASP A 278 -20.78 38.98 1.46
CA ASP A 278 -22.17 39.42 1.66
C ASP A 278 -22.44 40.72 0.88
N GLU A 279 -21.60 41.75 1.04
CA GLU A 279 -21.64 42.99 0.27
C GLU A 279 -21.59 42.70 -1.25
N MET A 280 -20.74 41.75 -1.69
CA MET A 280 -20.61 41.39 -3.10
C MET A 280 -21.84 40.65 -3.66
N GLN A 281 -22.56 39.88 -2.83
CA GLN A 281 -23.83 39.25 -3.19
C GLN A 281 -24.96 40.28 -3.33
N GLU A 282 -25.08 41.20 -2.37
CA GLU A 282 -26.05 42.31 -2.42
C GLU A 282 -25.84 43.19 -3.66
N ILE A 283 -24.59 43.59 -3.94
CA ILE A 283 -24.23 44.38 -5.13
C ILE A 283 -24.61 43.65 -6.42
N PHE A 284 -24.38 42.34 -6.53
CA PHE A 284 -24.83 41.60 -7.72
C PHE A 284 -26.37 41.51 -7.80
N HIS A 285 -27.05 41.28 -6.68
CA HIS A 285 -28.51 41.22 -6.64
C HIS A 285 -29.15 42.54 -7.11
N GLU A 286 -28.70 43.68 -6.58
CA GLU A 286 -29.15 45.01 -7.01
C GLU A 286 -28.81 45.31 -8.48
N ARG A 287 -27.56 45.07 -8.88
CA ARG A 287 -27.00 45.64 -10.12
C ARG A 287 -27.16 44.72 -11.32
N MET A 288 -27.20 43.41 -11.12
CA MET A 288 -27.42 42.41 -12.16
C MET A 288 -28.82 41.76 -12.12
N GLY A 289 -29.54 41.86 -10.99
CA GLY A 289 -30.85 41.21 -10.81
C GLY A 289 -30.76 39.71 -10.53
N MET A 290 -29.56 39.20 -10.20
CA MET A 290 -29.29 37.80 -9.92
C MET A 290 -28.03 37.66 -9.06
N ALA A 291 -27.96 36.58 -8.26
CA ALA A 291 -26.75 36.20 -7.55
C ALA A 291 -25.64 35.74 -8.54
N PRO A 292 -24.36 36.02 -8.27
CA PRO A 292 -23.24 35.55 -9.08
C PRO A 292 -23.02 34.05 -8.89
N LEU A 293 -22.94 33.32 -10.01
CA LEU A 293 -22.75 31.85 -10.01
C LEU A 293 -21.33 31.39 -9.65
N ALA A 294 -20.38 32.32 -9.60
CA ALA A 294 -18.98 32.03 -9.30
C ALA A 294 -18.29 33.18 -8.58
N PHE A 295 -17.28 32.82 -7.78
CA PHE A 295 -16.28 33.70 -7.19
C PHE A 295 -14.91 33.40 -7.79
N ALA A 296 -14.02 34.39 -7.93
CA ALA A 296 -12.60 34.15 -8.18
C ALA A 296 -11.75 34.89 -7.16
N PHE A 297 -10.88 34.17 -6.45
CA PHE A 297 -10.07 34.74 -5.38
C PHE A 297 -9.11 35.81 -5.93
N PRO A 298 -9.03 37.02 -5.33
CA PRO A 298 -8.03 38.03 -5.67
C PRO A 298 -6.61 37.45 -5.63
N TYR A 299 -5.81 37.77 -6.65
CA TYR A 299 -4.48 37.18 -6.91
C TYR A 299 -4.44 35.65 -7.11
N GLY A 300 -5.58 34.96 -6.97
CA GLY A 300 -5.66 33.50 -6.83
C GLY A 300 -5.42 33.01 -5.39
N ASP A 301 -5.21 33.90 -4.43
CA ASP A 301 -4.77 33.59 -3.07
C ASP A 301 -5.95 33.56 -2.09
N TYR A 302 -6.12 32.41 -1.43
CA TYR A 302 -7.12 32.16 -0.40
C TYR A 302 -6.50 31.48 0.83
N GLY A 303 -5.17 31.60 1.00
CA GLY A 303 -4.42 30.99 2.09
C GLY A 303 -3.93 29.57 1.80
N GLN A 304 -3.72 29.20 0.54
CA GLN A 304 -3.16 27.90 0.16
C GLN A 304 -1.63 27.83 0.18
N PHE A 305 -0.96 28.98 0.03
CA PHE A 305 0.51 29.05 -0.01
C PHE A 305 1.18 28.93 1.37
N ASP A 306 0.42 29.07 2.46
CA ASP A 306 0.87 28.74 3.81
C ASP A 306 0.22 27.41 4.28
N PRO A 307 1.01 26.34 4.50
CA PRO A 307 0.53 25.09 5.08
C PRO A 307 -0.18 25.26 6.42
N ARG A 308 0.21 26.26 7.22
CA ARG A 308 -0.33 26.56 8.56
C ARG A 308 -1.70 27.25 8.52
N ALA A 309 -2.04 27.90 7.41
CA ALA A 309 -3.26 28.69 7.24
C ALA A 309 -4.55 27.85 7.04
N VAL A 310 -4.61 26.63 7.58
CA VAL A 310 -5.72 25.67 7.40
C VAL A 310 -7.08 26.28 7.74
N ALA A 311 -7.18 27.03 8.84
CA ALA A 311 -8.42 27.67 9.28
C ALA A 311 -8.89 28.79 8.33
N ILE A 312 -7.95 29.60 7.82
CA ILE A 312 -8.21 30.69 6.86
C ILE A 312 -8.72 30.10 5.53
N ARG A 313 -8.00 29.10 5.02
CA ARG A 313 -8.33 28.36 3.81
C ARG A 313 -9.71 27.69 3.89
N THR A 314 -9.97 26.97 4.98
CA THR A 314 -11.25 26.27 5.22
C THR A 314 -12.43 27.26 5.28
N LEU A 315 -12.23 28.40 5.93
CA LEU A 315 -13.21 29.49 5.99
C LEU A 315 -13.50 30.07 4.60
N ASN A 316 -12.48 30.46 3.84
CA ASN A 316 -12.64 31.03 2.49
C ASN A 316 -13.43 30.10 1.56
N LEU A 317 -13.07 28.82 1.51
CA LEU A 317 -13.79 27.82 0.72
C LEU A 317 -15.23 27.62 1.23
N SER A 318 -15.44 27.66 2.55
CA SER A 318 -16.78 27.56 3.17
C SER A 318 -17.69 28.73 2.78
N GLU A 319 -17.20 29.97 2.87
CA GLU A 319 -18.00 31.15 2.53
C GLU A 319 -18.30 31.26 1.01
N VAL A 320 -17.37 30.81 0.16
CA VAL A 320 -17.58 30.70 -1.29
C VAL A 320 -18.60 29.60 -1.63
N GLY A 321 -18.49 28.43 -1.00
CA GLY A 321 -19.42 27.31 -1.18
C GLY A 321 -20.87 27.66 -0.81
N LYS A 322 -21.07 28.44 0.26
CA LYS A 322 -22.40 28.90 0.71
C LYS A 322 -23.09 29.85 -0.27
N ARG A 323 -22.34 30.76 -0.90
CA ARG A 323 -22.90 31.93 -1.62
C ARG A 323 -22.89 31.82 -3.13
N TYR A 324 -21.84 31.24 -3.72
CA TYR A 324 -21.65 31.18 -5.17
C TYR A 324 -21.78 29.73 -5.66
N GLY A 325 -21.21 28.78 -4.91
CA GLY A 325 -21.21 27.36 -5.25
C GLY A 325 -20.19 26.96 -6.32
N LEU A 326 -19.63 27.91 -7.06
CA LEU A 326 -18.38 27.78 -7.79
C LEU A 326 -17.36 28.81 -7.25
N GLY A 327 -16.11 28.40 -7.06
CA GLY A 327 -14.98 29.25 -6.76
C GLY A 327 -13.82 28.97 -7.70
N PHE A 328 -12.94 29.94 -7.92
CA PHE A 328 -11.81 29.82 -8.84
C PHE A 328 -10.52 30.41 -8.25
N SER A 329 -9.43 29.65 -8.32
CA SER A 329 -8.07 30.15 -8.07
C SER A 329 -7.45 30.72 -9.36
N LEU A 330 -6.32 31.41 -9.27
CA LEU A 330 -5.53 31.86 -10.41
C LEU A 330 -4.10 31.37 -10.21
N GLY A 331 -3.61 30.54 -11.12
CA GLY A 331 -2.34 29.86 -10.91
C GLY A 331 -1.78 29.24 -12.18
N PRO A 332 -0.88 28.26 -12.03
CA PRO A 332 -0.21 27.61 -13.15
C PRO A 332 -0.94 26.33 -13.63
N PHE A 333 -2.00 25.89 -12.95
CA PHE A 333 -2.83 24.74 -13.34
C PHE A 333 -3.99 25.17 -14.25
N LEU A 334 -4.26 24.41 -15.31
CA LEU A 334 -5.38 24.66 -16.25
C LEU A 334 -6.58 23.72 -16.10
N LEU A 335 -6.37 22.47 -15.67
CA LEU A 335 -7.36 21.41 -15.80
C LEU A 335 -8.27 21.32 -14.57
N ASN A 336 -9.54 21.03 -14.81
CA ASN A 336 -10.56 20.76 -13.80
C ASN A 336 -11.25 19.44 -14.16
N THR A 337 -11.51 18.62 -13.14
CA THR A 337 -12.11 17.29 -13.28
C THR A 337 -13.39 17.19 -12.45
N ARG A 338 -14.17 16.12 -12.65
CA ARG A 338 -15.32 15.82 -11.79
C ARG A 338 -14.99 15.59 -10.30
N TYR A 339 -13.70 15.49 -9.96
CA TYR A 339 -13.19 15.32 -8.59
C TYR A 339 -12.49 16.59 -8.04
N THR A 340 -12.29 17.62 -8.86
CA THR A 340 -11.82 18.94 -8.39
C THR A 340 -12.89 19.57 -7.50
N ASP A 341 -12.48 20.19 -6.40
CA ASP A 341 -13.40 20.88 -5.49
C ASP A 341 -14.07 22.05 -6.23
N PRO A 342 -15.41 22.10 -6.37
CA PRO A 342 -16.08 23.19 -7.09
C PRO A 342 -15.86 24.56 -6.43
N ARG A 343 -15.41 24.61 -5.17
CA ARG A 343 -15.08 25.84 -4.44
C ARG A 343 -13.69 26.38 -4.81
N GLU A 344 -12.88 25.60 -5.53
CA GLU A 344 -11.51 25.95 -5.93
C GLU A 344 -11.16 25.34 -7.30
N LEU A 345 -11.72 25.92 -8.36
CA LEU A 345 -11.45 25.53 -9.73
C LEU A 345 -10.18 26.22 -10.26
N ASN A 346 -9.26 25.44 -10.80
CA ASN A 346 -8.02 25.90 -11.40
C ASN A 346 -8.29 26.84 -12.57
N ARG A 347 -7.54 27.96 -12.67
CA ARG A 347 -7.44 28.77 -13.90
C ARG A 347 -5.98 29.06 -14.21
N LEU A 348 -5.55 28.69 -15.43
CA LEU A 348 -4.21 28.98 -15.91
C LEU A 348 -4.09 30.46 -16.29
N ARG A 349 -3.17 31.18 -15.64
CA ARG A 349 -2.76 32.52 -16.09
C ARG A 349 -2.03 32.38 -17.43
N VAL A 350 -2.57 33.00 -18.48
CA VAL A 350 -1.94 32.98 -19.81
C VAL A 350 -0.80 33.98 -19.85
N ASN A 351 0.45 33.53 -20.02
CA ASN A 351 1.59 34.42 -20.19
C ASN A 351 1.55 35.07 -21.59
N PRO A 352 1.61 36.40 -21.73
CA PRO A 352 1.72 37.07 -23.03
C PRO A 352 3.03 36.82 -23.78
N GLU A 353 4.06 36.24 -23.15
CA GLU A 353 5.32 35.88 -23.82
C GLU A 353 5.21 34.63 -24.70
N TRP A 354 4.22 33.76 -24.47
CA TRP A 354 4.06 32.52 -25.24
C TRP A 354 3.69 32.79 -26.70
N SER A 355 4.40 32.13 -27.62
CA SER A 355 3.98 32.00 -29.02
C SER A 355 2.64 31.25 -29.14
N THR A 356 2.01 31.31 -30.31
CA THR A 356 0.75 30.59 -30.55
C THR A 356 0.98 29.07 -30.51
N GLU A 357 2.13 28.62 -30.99
CA GLU A 357 2.61 27.25 -30.98
C GLU A 357 2.82 26.75 -29.54
N GLU A 358 3.48 27.53 -28.68
CA GLU A 358 3.69 27.20 -27.27
C GLU A 358 2.38 27.21 -26.47
N PHE A 359 1.53 28.23 -26.67
CA PHE A 359 0.19 28.28 -26.05
C PHE A 359 -0.64 27.04 -26.40
N MET A 360 -0.70 26.68 -27.69
CA MET A 360 -1.40 25.47 -28.12
C MET A 360 -0.74 24.21 -27.57
N ALA A 361 0.59 24.13 -27.53
CA ALA A 361 1.30 22.98 -26.95
C ALA A 361 1.02 22.84 -25.44
N ILE A 362 0.98 23.92 -24.67
CA ILE A 362 0.61 23.91 -23.24
C ILE A 362 -0.83 23.40 -23.08
N VAL A 363 -1.76 23.99 -23.84
CA VAL A 363 -3.18 23.65 -23.78
C VAL A 363 -3.47 22.20 -24.19
N GLU A 364 -2.84 21.69 -25.26
CA GLU A 364 -3.01 20.31 -25.71
C GLU A 364 -2.31 19.29 -24.80
N ASN A 365 -1.15 19.64 -24.23
CA ASN A 365 -0.45 18.75 -23.30
C ASN A 365 -1.07 18.71 -21.92
N GLY A 366 -1.87 19.71 -21.55
CA GLY A 366 -2.59 19.85 -20.30
C GLY A 366 -3.90 19.06 -20.16
N TRP A 367 -4.37 18.35 -21.19
CA TRP A 367 -5.50 17.43 -21.07
C TRP A 367 -5.07 16.10 -20.47
N ALA A 368 -5.72 15.70 -19.38
CA ALA A 368 -5.46 14.45 -18.65
C ALA A 368 -5.23 13.26 -19.59
N LYS A 369 -4.09 12.61 -19.44
CA LYS A 369 -3.71 11.42 -20.22
C LYS A 369 -3.76 10.20 -19.31
N LEU A 370 -4.07 9.03 -19.90
CA LEU A 370 -3.82 7.77 -19.21
C LEU A 370 -2.29 7.65 -19.01
N PRO A 371 -1.79 7.31 -17.81
CA PRO A 371 -0.36 7.36 -17.49
C PRO A 371 0.51 6.63 -18.52
N TRP A 372 0.10 5.41 -18.91
CA TRP A 372 0.79 4.59 -19.91
C TRP A 372 0.64 5.03 -21.38
N LYS A 373 0.07 6.23 -21.62
CA LYS A 373 0.14 6.93 -22.91
C LYS A 373 1.16 8.08 -22.90
N ILE A 374 1.92 8.25 -21.81
CA ILE A 374 3.02 9.20 -21.70
C ILE A 374 4.31 8.47 -22.10
N SER A 375 4.75 8.68 -23.35
CA SER A 375 5.93 8.01 -23.93
C SER A 375 7.27 8.57 -23.46
N ASP A 376 7.28 9.79 -22.91
CA ASP A 376 8.44 10.46 -22.35
C ASP A 376 7.97 11.34 -21.18
N PRO A 377 8.07 10.85 -19.93
CA PRO A 377 7.61 11.57 -18.76
C PRO A 377 8.54 12.69 -18.28
N LEU A 378 9.81 12.77 -18.73
CA LEU A 378 10.81 13.68 -18.16
C LEU A 378 11.06 14.96 -18.98
N LYS A 379 10.39 15.15 -20.13
CA LYS A 379 10.46 16.43 -20.87
C LYS A 379 10.02 17.61 -20.01
N ALA A 380 10.70 18.74 -20.15
CA ALA A 380 10.36 19.97 -19.42
C ALA A 380 8.87 20.38 -19.53
N ASN A 381 8.25 20.22 -20.71
CA ASN A 381 6.82 20.52 -20.90
C ASN A 381 5.84 19.47 -20.33
N ARG A 382 6.32 18.48 -19.57
CA ARG A 382 5.52 17.57 -18.74
C ARG A 382 5.47 17.99 -17.27
N TRP A 383 6.29 18.94 -16.84
CA TRP A 383 6.42 19.31 -15.44
C TRP A 383 6.09 20.78 -15.21
N LEU A 384 5.50 21.03 -14.05
CA LEU A 384 5.08 22.34 -13.60
C LEU A 384 5.63 22.56 -12.18
N THR A 385 6.69 23.34 -12.08
CA THR A 385 7.38 23.61 -10.81
C THR A 385 6.58 24.62 -10.00
N ASP A 386 6.12 24.18 -8.84
CA ASP A 386 5.27 24.92 -7.90
C ASP A 386 6.12 25.89 -7.07
N TRP A 387 7.27 25.41 -6.59
CA TRP A 387 8.32 26.18 -5.92
C TRP A 387 9.66 25.43 -5.99
N GLY A 388 10.77 26.15 -5.76
CA GLY A 388 12.12 25.64 -5.95
C GLY A 388 12.52 25.59 -7.43
N LEU A 389 13.49 24.74 -7.78
CA LEU A 389 14.09 24.68 -9.12
C LEU A 389 14.00 23.28 -9.76
N THR A 390 13.72 23.26 -11.06
CA THR A 390 13.87 22.09 -11.95
C THR A 390 14.86 22.39 -13.06
N GLU A 391 15.80 21.49 -13.32
CA GLU A 391 16.74 21.59 -14.44
C GLU A 391 16.68 20.31 -15.31
N TYR A 392 16.94 20.45 -16.61
CA TYR A 392 16.91 19.36 -17.58
C TYR A 392 18.27 19.35 -18.31
N PRO A 393 19.17 18.41 -17.98
CA PRO A 393 20.53 18.40 -18.52
C PRO A 393 20.56 17.75 -19.92
N GLU A 394 21.59 18.05 -20.71
CA GLU A 394 21.68 17.62 -22.12
C GLU A 394 21.84 16.10 -22.30
N ASP A 395 22.37 15.40 -21.29
CA ASP A 395 22.48 13.93 -21.22
C ASP A 395 21.16 13.24 -20.81
N GLY A 396 20.15 14.01 -20.42
CA GLY A 396 18.80 13.54 -20.11
C GLY A 396 18.54 13.29 -18.62
N GLY A 397 17.26 13.15 -18.29
CA GLY A 397 16.77 13.09 -16.90
C GLY A 397 16.14 14.42 -16.46
N MET A 398 15.89 14.54 -15.15
CA MET A 398 15.41 15.77 -14.52
C MET A 398 16.04 15.94 -13.14
N TRP A 399 16.55 17.13 -12.85
CA TRP A 399 16.93 17.55 -11.51
C TRP A 399 15.79 18.29 -10.82
N LEU A 400 15.65 18.07 -9.53
CA LEU A 400 14.75 18.81 -8.64
C LEU A 400 15.58 19.29 -7.44
N LYS A 401 15.63 20.62 -7.20
CA LYS A 401 16.63 21.27 -6.34
C LYS A 401 16.08 22.45 -5.53
N ALA A 402 16.59 22.61 -4.32
CA ALA A 402 16.45 23.80 -3.50
C ALA A 402 17.20 25.01 -4.11
N VAL A 403 16.65 26.22 -3.95
CA VAL A 403 17.28 27.48 -4.38
C VAL A 403 18.20 28.00 -3.28
N ALA A 404 19.46 28.26 -3.61
CA ALA A 404 20.49 28.61 -2.64
C ALA A 404 20.48 30.11 -2.24
N PRO A 405 20.75 30.44 -0.96
CA PRO A 405 20.96 31.82 -0.51
C PRO A 405 22.02 32.55 -1.34
N GLY A 406 21.69 33.77 -1.80
CA GLY A 406 22.61 34.59 -2.61
C GLY A 406 22.59 34.31 -4.11
N THR A 407 21.81 33.33 -4.60
CA THR A 407 21.42 33.27 -6.01
C THR A 407 20.51 34.47 -6.33
N ASN A 408 20.45 34.95 -7.58
CA ASN A 408 19.74 36.19 -7.97
C ASN A 408 18.31 36.29 -7.39
N ALA A 409 18.17 37.06 -6.30
CA ALA A 409 16.97 37.08 -5.45
C ALA A 409 15.76 37.80 -6.07
N LEU A 410 15.83 38.19 -7.35
CA LEU A 410 14.74 38.78 -8.12
C LEU A 410 13.83 37.72 -8.75
N ASP A 411 14.40 36.59 -9.19
CA ASP A 411 13.68 35.57 -9.95
C ASP A 411 13.17 34.44 -9.05
N HIS A 412 13.98 33.99 -8.09
CA HIS A 412 13.62 32.95 -7.13
C HIS A 412 14.14 33.27 -5.71
N PRO A 413 13.29 33.28 -4.67
CA PRO A 413 13.76 33.36 -3.28
C PRO A 413 14.40 32.03 -2.85
N PRO A 414 15.30 32.03 -1.84
CA PRO A 414 15.90 30.80 -1.33
C PRO A 414 14.85 29.84 -0.76
N THR A 415 14.95 28.55 -1.09
CA THR A 415 13.97 27.53 -0.69
C THR A 415 14.62 26.38 0.07
N THR A 416 13.83 25.71 0.91
CA THR A 416 14.18 24.46 1.62
C THR A 416 14.01 23.20 0.74
N GLY A 417 13.88 23.35 -0.59
CA GLY A 417 13.47 22.25 -1.45
C GLY A 417 12.82 22.69 -2.75
N ALA A 418 12.12 21.75 -3.40
CA ALA A 418 11.31 21.99 -4.58
C ALA A 418 10.13 21.02 -4.68
N LEU A 419 9.10 21.40 -5.42
CA LEU A 419 7.93 20.60 -5.77
C LEU A 419 7.57 20.83 -7.24
N ALA A 420 7.42 19.76 -8.00
CA ALA A 420 6.99 19.80 -9.39
C ALA A 420 5.84 18.82 -9.64
N TRP A 421 4.83 19.28 -10.38
CA TRP A 421 3.63 18.51 -10.70
C TRP A 421 3.65 18.04 -12.15
N MET A 422 3.22 16.81 -12.40
CA MET A 422 3.11 16.29 -13.77
C MET A 422 1.86 16.83 -14.45
N VAL A 423 2.07 17.60 -15.51
CA VAL A 423 1.01 18.15 -16.37
C VAL A 423 0.21 17.00 -16.99
N ALA A 424 -1.13 17.09 -16.87
CA ALA A 424 -2.11 16.10 -17.32
C ALA A 424 -2.12 14.77 -16.53
N SER A 425 -1.68 14.79 -15.26
CA SER A 425 -1.81 13.64 -14.34
C SER A 425 -3.12 13.62 -13.53
N ASP A 426 -3.99 14.62 -13.68
CA ASP A 426 -5.16 14.90 -12.84
C ASP A 426 -6.21 13.76 -12.78
N LEU A 427 -6.18 12.83 -13.75
CA LEU A 427 -7.03 11.62 -13.79
C LEU A 427 -6.23 10.32 -13.56
N PHE A 428 -5.10 10.37 -12.87
CA PHE A 428 -4.38 9.17 -12.46
C PHE A 428 -5.14 8.46 -11.32
N GLY A 429 -6.10 7.62 -11.73
CA GLY A 429 -6.74 6.63 -10.85
C GLY A 429 -5.79 5.48 -10.61
N ASP A 430 -5.91 4.41 -11.40
CA ASP A 430 -5.05 3.23 -11.29
C ASP A 430 -3.85 3.34 -12.23
N PHE A 431 -2.64 3.15 -11.70
CA PHE A 431 -1.40 3.26 -12.48
C PHE A 431 -0.23 2.52 -11.83
N ASN A 432 0.72 2.11 -12.68
CA ASN A 432 2.04 1.68 -12.27
C ASN A 432 3.04 2.75 -12.74
N VAL A 433 4.07 3.02 -11.95
CA VAL A 433 5.17 3.94 -12.28
C VAL A 433 6.49 3.30 -11.87
N ARG A 434 7.51 3.38 -12.74
CA ARG A 434 8.88 3.00 -12.43
C ARG A 434 9.76 4.24 -12.55
N ILE A 435 10.53 4.55 -11.50
CA ILE A 435 11.39 5.74 -11.42
C ILE A 435 12.79 5.31 -11.01
N ARG A 436 13.80 5.69 -11.80
CA ARG A 436 15.21 5.59 -11.43
C ARG A 436 15.68 6.96 -10.95
N PHE A 437 16.06 7.06 -9.69
CA PHE A 437 16.40 8.32 -9.03
C PHE A 437 17.63 8.18 -8.13
N ARG A 438 18.19 9.33 -7.74
CA ARG A 438 19.43 9.44 -6.97
C ARG A 438 19.33 10.67 -6.05
N VAL A 439 19.09 10.44 -4.77
CA VAL A 439 19.07 11.50 -3.74
C VAL A 439 20.49 11.96 -3.47
N MET A 440 20.76 13.26 -3.53
CA MET A 440 22.08 13.83 -3.23
C MET A 440 22.14 14.35 -1.80
N ALA A 441 21.09 15.08 -1.39
CA ALA A 441 20.93 15.67 -0.07
C ALA A 441 19.45 15.96 0.21
N GLY A 442 19.06 16.00 1.48
CA GLY A 442 17.67 16.09 1.92
C GLY A 442 16.86 14.82 1.67
N GLN A 443 15.54 14.96 1.73
CA GLN A 443 14.55 13.93 1.43
C GLN A 443 13.99 14.09 0.02
N PHE A 444 13.68 12.99 -0.66
CA PHE A 444 12.93 12.94 -1.91
C PHE A 444 11.50 12.41 -1.66
N GLY A 445 10.52 12.84 -2.44
CA GLY A 445 9.14 12.41 -2.29
C GLY A 445 8.37 12.29 -3.61
N LEU A 446 7.42 11.35 -3.63
CA LEU A 446 6.36 11.28 -4.63
C LEU A 446 5.05 11.75 -3.99
N ARG A 447 4.28 12.57 -4.71
CA ARG A 447 2.89 12.91 -4.41
C ARG A 447 1.97 12.17 -5.37
N LEU A 448 0.97 11.47 -4.84
CA LEU A 448 0.16 10.49 -5.57
C LEU A 448 -1.33 10.74 -5.29
N ARG A 449 -2.15 10.81 -6.34
CA ARG A 449 -3.58 11.19 -6.27
C ARG A 449 -3.81 12.47 -5.45
N ALA A 450 -2.84 13.39 -5.47
CA ALA A 450 -2.88 14.58 -4.64
C ALA A 450 -3.67 15.70 -5.32
N ARG A 451 -4.27 16.59 -4.53
CA ARG A 451 -4.83 17.84 -5.05
C ARG A 451 -3.76 18.94 -5.12
N PRO A 452 -3.90 19.94 -6.02
CA PRO A 452 -3.12 21.18 -5.96
C PRO A 452 -3.06 21.75 -4.55
N GLY A 453 -1.93 22.33 -4.16
CA GLY A 453 -1.70 22.83 -2.78
C GLY A 453 -1.50 21.73 -1.71
N GLY A 454 -1.73 20.45 -2.01
CA GLY A 454 -1.39 19.34 -1.10
C GLY A 454 -2.27 19.24 0.16
N GLU A 455 -3.55 19.61 0.05
CA GLU A 455 -4.52 19.44 1.15
C GLU A 455 -5.02 18.01 1.32
N GLU A 456 -4.85 17.18 0.30
CA GLU A 456 -5.27 15.80 0.27
C GLU A 456 -4.36 15.03 -0.69
N GLY A 457 -4.07 13.77 -0.36
CA GLY A 457 -3.27 12.88 -1.18
C GLY A 457 -2.40 11.92 -0.37
N LEU A 458 -1.67 11.11 -1.11
CA LEU A 458 -0.68 10.17 -0.61
C LEU A 458 0.72 10.73 -0.91
N ARG A 459 1.63 10.64 0.08
CA ARG A 459 3.05 10.99 -0.05
C ARG A 459 3.91 9.78 0.25
N VAL A 460 4.88 9.49 -0.61
CA VAL A 460 5.89 8.44 -0.39
C VAL A 460 7.25 9.12 -0.35
N LEU A 461 7.80 9.23 0.86
CA LEU A 461 9.03 9.94 1.16
C LEU A 461 10.20 8.97 1.33
N PHE A 462 11.40 9.40 0.96
CA PHE A 462 12.68 8.72 1.11
C PHE A 462 13.71 9.72 1.63
N ASP A 463 14.54 9.35 2.60
CA ASP A 463 15.73 10.14 2.96
C ASP A 463 17.01 9.62 2.28
N ALA A 464 18.15 10.22 2.59
CA ALA A 464 19.44 9.83 2.02
C ALA A 464 20.04 8.59 2.73
N GLU A 465 19.55 8.29 3.94
CA GLU A 465 19.90 7.19 4.83
C GLU A 465 19.19 5.87 4.44
N GLY A 466 18.07 5.94 3.73
CA GLY A 466 17.30 4.79 3.26
C GLY A 466 16.13 4.38 4.15
N ASN A 467 15.57 5.32 4.90
CA ASN A 467 14.23 5.21 5.46
C ASN A 467 13.19 5.60 4.39
N CYS A 468 12.00 5.01 4.49
CA CYS A 468 10.84 5.40 3.70
C CYS A 468 9.62 5.60 4.59
N TRP A 469 8.89 6.70 4.37
CA TRP A 469 7.62 6.97 5.02
C TRP A 469 6.52 7.07 3.97
N ILE A 470 5.48 6.27 4.15
CA ILE A 470 4.23 6.41 3.41
C ILE A 470 3.27 7.18 4.31
N LYS A 471 2.97 8.42 3.93
CA LYS A 471 2.08 9.32 4.66
C LYS A 471 0.82 9.60 3.86
N GLN A 472 -0.29 9.78 4.55
CA GLN A 472 -1.55 10.18 3.93
C GLN A 472 -2.09 11.44 4.61
N LYS A 473 -2.72 12.30 3.81
CA LYS A 473 -3.49 13.44 4.28
C LYS A 473 -4.88 13.37 3.67
N VAL A 474 -5.89 13.50 4.51
CA VAL A 474 -7.32 13.45 4.17
C VAL A 474 -7.94 14.78 4.57
N ILE A 475 -8.98 15.23 3.85
CA ILE A 475 -9.60 16.55 4.06
C ILE A 475 -9.99 16.75 5.54
N GLY A 476 -9.47 17.82 6.16
CA GLY A 476 -9.79 18.18 7.55
C GLY A 476 -9.03 17.39 8.63
N ALA A 477 -8.13 16.49 8.25
CA ALA A 477 -7.19 15.84 9.17
C ALA A 477 -5.77 16.38 8.97
N GLU A 478 -4.92 16.23 9.98
CA GLU A 478 -3.47 16.43 9.83
C GLU A 478 -2.85 15.30 8.98
N GLU A 479 -1.63 15.52 8.49
CA GLU A 479 -0.88 14.49 7.76
C GLU A 479 -0.36 13.43 8.74
N PHE A 480 -0.72 12.16 8.53
CA PHE A 480 -0.30 11.04 9.37
C PHE A 480 0.47 9.99 8.58
N THR A 481 1.36 9.27 9.28
CA THR A 481 2.16 8.19 8.71
C THR A 481 1.33 6.90 8.69
N GLN A 482 1.04 6.38 7.51
CA GLN A 482 0.37 5.09 7.31
C GLN A 482 1.35 3.92 7.51
N ALA A 483 2.57 4.05 7.00
CA ALA A 483 3.59 3.02 7.14
C ALA A 483 5.02 3.59 7.11
N VAL A 484 5.95 2.85 7.72
CA VAL A 484 7.39 3.13 7.70
C VAL A 484 8.14 1.87 7.27
N ALA A 485 9.17 2.05 6.46
CA ALA A 485 10.19 1.02 6.17
C ALA A 485 11.58 1.59 6.48
N GLN A 486 12.48 0.76 7.00
CA GLN A 486 13.85 1.11 7.40
C GLN A 486 14.84 0.09 6.80
N ASP A 487 16.14 0.41 6.83
CA ASP A 487 17.25 -0.36 6.24
C ASP A 487 17.08 -0.71 4.74
N LEU A 488 16.74 0.26 3.89
CA LEU A 488 16.84 0.10 2.43
C LEU A 488 18.29 0.19 1.93
N ARG A 489 19.27 0.37 2.84
CA ARG A 489 20.70 0.58 2.56
C ARG A 489 20.96 1.64 1.49
N ALA A 490 20.11 2.68 1.42
CA ALA A 490 20.43 3.82 0.58
C ALA A 490 21.72 4.47 1.08
N ARG A 491 22.47 5.04 0.16
CA ARG A 491 23.57 5.95 0.45
C ARG A 491 23.34 7.19 -0.41
N PRO A 492 23.68 8.39 0.07
CA PRO A 492 23.65 9.58 -0.76
C PRO A 492 24.41 9.33 -2.07
N GLY A 493 23.84 9.73 -3.21
CA GLY A 493 24.44 9.58 -4.53
C GLY A 493 24.34 8.19 -5.20
N VAL A 494 23.65 7.21 -4.61
CA VAL A 494 23.40 5.89 -5.23
C VAL A 494 22.07 5.89 -6.01
N VAL A 495 22.08 5.29 -7.20
CA VAL A 495 20.89 5.09 -8.04
C VAL A 495 19.98 4.03 -7.43
N ARG A 496 18.68 4.33 -7.34
CA ARG A 496 17.61 3.43 -6.87
C ARG A 496 16.47 3.38 -7.87
N GLU A 497 15.86 2.22 -8.03
CA GLU A 497 14.69 2.01 -8.89
C GLU A 497 13.43 1.74 -8.04
N LEU A 498 12.54 2.72 -7.97
CA LEU A 498 11.23 2.58 -7.34
C LEU A 498 10.20 2.11 -8.37
N LEU A 499 9.64 0.93 -8.18
CA LEU A 499 8.38 0.52 -8.80
C LEU A 499 7.24 0.78 -7.81
N LEU A 500 6.23 1.54 -8.22
CA LEU A 500 5.04 1.81 -7.42
C LEU A 500 3.79 1.48 -8.25
N THR A 501 2.83 0.80 -7.65
CA THR A 501 1.56 0.41 -8.26
C THR A 501 0.41 0.83 -7.34
N LEU A 502 -0.58 1.50 -7.90
CA LEU A 502 -1.75 1.99 -7.19
C LEU A 502 -3.00 1.49 -7.92
N LYS A 503 -3.85 0.73 -7.24
CA LYS A 503 -4.98 -0.02 -7.82
C LYS A 503 -6.18 0.04 -6.88
N GLY A 504 -7.30 0.62 -7.29
CA GLY A 504 -8.45 0.83 -6.41
C GLY A 504 -8.09 1.73 -5.22
N ARG A 505 -7.96 1.15 -4.02
CA ARG A 505 -7.41 1.81 -2.81
C ARG A 505 -6.05 1.23 -2.38
N ASP A 506 -5.59 0.17 -3.02
CA ASP A 506 -4.39 -0.58 -2.65
C ASP A 506 -3.12 0.06 -3.22
N LEU A 507 -2.19 0.43 -2.32
CA LEU A 507 -0.85 0.86 -2.68
C LEU A 507 0.16 -0.29 -2.50
N PHE A 508 0.84 -0.63 -3.59
CA PHE A 508 2.06 -1.45 -3.57
C PHE A 508 3.26 -0.60 -3.99
N ALA A 509 4.39 -0.76 -3.31
CA ALA A 509 5.64 -0.09 -3.66
C ALA A 509 6.84 -0.99 -3.37
N ALA A 510 7.83 -0.97 -4.25
CA ALA A 510 9.04 -1.78 -4.19
C ALA A 510 10.26 -0.97 -4.66
N LEU A 511 11.37 -1.04 -3.91
CA LEU A 511 12.63 -0.37 -4.24
C LEU A 511 13.68 -1.42 -4.59
N ASP A 512 14.37 -1.25 -5.73
CA ASP A 512 15.31 -2.21 -6.31
C ASP A 512 14.76 -3.65 -6.40
N GLY A 513 13.47 -3.75 -6.75
CA GLY A 513 12.74 -5.02 -6.84
C GLY A 513 12.30 -5.64 -5.51
N ARG A 514 12.58 -5.00 -4.36
CA ARG A 514 12.17 -5.46 -3.03
C ARG A 514 10.94 -4.70 -2.54
N PRO A 515 9.85 -5.36 -2.12
CA PRO A 515 8.66 -4.65 -1.64
C PRO A 515 8.96 -3.89 -0.34
N LEU A 516 8.52 -2.63 -0.27
CA LEU A 516 8.68 -1.75 0.91
C LEU A 516 7.77 -2.17 2.07
N LEU A 517 6.65 -2.83 1.76
CA LEU A 517 5.68 -3.35 2.73
C LEU A 517 5.48 -4.87 2.51
N LYS A 518 5.05 -5.59 3.57
CA LYS A 518 4.67 -7.01 3.46
C LYS A 518 3.52 -7.24 2.49
N GLU A 519 2.55 -6.34 2.62
CA GLU A 519 1.18 -6.39 2.13
C GLU A 519 0.89 -5.03 1.50
N PRO A 520 -0.05 -4.93 0.55
CA PRO A 520 -0.53 -3.64 0.09
C PRO A 520 -1.08 -2.81 1.25
N LEU A 521 -0.88 -1.49 1.17
CA LEU A 521 -1.51 -0.55 2.07
C LEU A 521 -2.88 -0.15 1.51
N ASP A 522 -3.97 -0.52 2.20
CA ASP A 522 -5.30 0.04 1.93
C ASP A 522 -5.34 1.52 2.36
N LEU A 523 -5.53 2.42 1.40
CA LEU A 523 -5.55 3.86 1.64
C LEU A 523 -6.90 4.31 2.20
N LEU A 524 -6.90 5.13 3.24
CA LEU A 524 -8.12 5.64 3.86
C LEU A 524 -8.87 6.63 2.95
N GLY A 525 -10.19 6.65 3.02
CA GLY A 525 -11.03 7.52 2.20
C GLY A 525 -11.35 6.98 0.80
N GLY A 526 -11.86 7.86 -0.07
CA GLY A 526 -12.25 7.50 -1.43
C GLY A 526 -11.06 7.42 -2.39
N GLY A 527 -10.98 6.36 -3.18
CA GLY A 527 -9.92 6.12 -4.18
C GLY A 527 -10.01 7.02 -5.43
N HIS A 528 -10.20 8.32 -5.26
CA HIS A 528 -10.41 9.28 -6.35
C HIS A 528 -9.11 9.55 -7.13
N PRO A 529 -9.18 9.70 -8.47
CA PRO A 529 -8.04 10.18 -9.26
C PRO A 529 -7.56 11.58 -8.83
N GLY A 530 -6.26 11.83 -8.96
CA GLY A 530 -5.65 13.14 -8.69
C GLY A 530 -4.22 13.21 -9.22
N LEU A 531 -3.53 14.34 -8.99
CA LEU A 531 -2.22 14.61 -9.56
C LEU A 531 -1.11 13.63 -9.09
N PHE A 532 -0.15 13.45 -10.00
CA PHE A 532 1.18 12.94 -9.71
C PHE A 532 2.15 14.13 -9.58
N GLY A 533 3.02 14.12 -8.58
CA GLY A 533 4.07 15.11 -8.38
C GLY A 533 5.33 14.52 -7.75
N LEU A 534 6.43 15.25 -7.86
CA LEU A 534 7.71 14.92 -7.22
C LEU A 534 8.16 16.10 -6.36
N GLU A 535 8.75 15.82 -5.21
CA GLU A 535 9.22 16.82 -4.26
C GLU A 535 10.59 16.44 -3.70
N VAL A 536 11.31 17.42 -3.17
CA VAL A 536 12.52 17.22 -2.36
C VAL A 536 12.61 18.33 -1.32
N TRP A 537 13.06 18.00 -0.10
CA TRP A 537 13.04 18.90 1.05
C TRP A 537 14.21 18.64 2.02
N ASP A 538 14.78 19.71 2.56
CA ASP A 538 15.80 19.72 3.63
C ASP A 538 15.54 20.91 4.56
N PRO A 539 15.76 20.80 5.89
CA PRO A 539 15.59 21.94 6.80
C PRO A 539 16.50 23.14 6.47
N ILE A 540 17.60 22.95 5.74
CA ILE A 540 18.56 24.00 5.37
C ILE A 540 18.26 24.51 3.93
N PRO A 541 18.00 25.81 3.75
CA PRO A 541 17.78 26.39 2.42
C PRO A 541 18.95 26.16 1.46
N GLY A 542 18.65 25.76 0.22
CA GLY A 542 19.64 25.48 -0.83
C GLY A 542 20.31 24.10 -0.79
N VAL A 543 20.06 23.26 0.22
CA VAL A 543 20.73 21.95 0.35
C VAL A 543 20.03 20.84 -0.42
N ALA A 544 18.70 20.77 -0.36
CA ALA A 544 17.93 19.63 -0.85
C ALA A 544 18.09 19.44 -2.38
N ALA A 545 18.51 18.25 -2.83
CA ALA A 545 18.70 17.96 -4.25
C ALA A 545 18.53 16.47 -4.60
N THR A 546 17.81 16.18 -5.68
CA THR A 546 17.64 14.83 -6.25
C THR A 546 17.71 14.87 -7.77
N HIS A 547 18.33 13.85 -8.36
CA HIS A 547 18.33 13.61 -9.81
C HIS A 547 17.43 12.41 -10.16
N ILE A 548 16.67 12.51 -11.25
CA ILE A 548 15.79 11.47 -11.77
C ILE A 548 16.33 11.08 -13.16
N GLU A 549 16.95 9.91 -13.24
CA GLU A 549 17.66 9.42 -14.43
C GLU A 549 16.71 8.85 -15.49
N ALA A 550 15.63 8.19 -15.05
CA ALA A 550 14.61 7.66 -15.95
C ALA A 550 13.27 7.54 -15.24
N MET A 551 12.19 7.63 -16.00
CA MET A 551 10.83 7.46 -15.50
C MET A 551 9.95 6.88 -16.60
N GLU A 552 9.11 5.91 -16.26
CA GLU A 552 8.08 5.36 -17.15
C GLU A 552 6.80 5.03 -16.37
N PHE A 553 5.67 5.05 -17.07
CA PHE A 553 4.39 4.55 -16.58
C PHE A 553 4.01 3.27 -17.32
N PRO A 554 4.49 2.09 -16.89
CA PRO A 554 4.02 0.84 -17.46
C PRO A 554 2.50 0.74 -17.28
N ARG A 555 1.79 0.28 -18.31
CA ARG A 555 0.36 -0.02 -18.18
C ARG A 555 0.18 -1.05 -17.06
N PRO A 556 -0.77 -0.87 -16.12
CA PRO A 556 -1.15 -1.93 -15.18
C PRO A 556 -1.57 -3.16 -15.99
N ARG A 557 -0.70 -4.16 -16.07
CA ARG A 557 -0.97 -5.37 -16.83
C ARG A 557 -1.84 -6.28 -15.99
N GLN A 558 -2.87 -6.78 -16.64
CA GLN A 558 -3.80 -7.73 -16.05
C GLN A 558 -3.32 -9.15 -16.34
N THR A 559 -3.03 -9.89 -15.28
CA THR A 559 -2.52 -11.26 -15.30
C THR A 559 -3.63 -12.23 -14.91
N LEU A 560 -3.84 -13.24 -15.74
CA LEU A 560 -4.62 -14.43 -15.43
C LEU A 560 -3.63 -15.49 -14.92
N LEU A 561 -3.77 -15.86 -13.65
CA LEU A 561 -2.86 -16.81 -13.00
C LEU A 561 -3.41 -18.23 -13.12
N GLN A 562 -2.71 -19.09 -13.85
CA GLN A 562 -3.06 -20.50 -14.08
C GLN A 562 -1.98 -21.44 -13.52
N TRP A 563 -2.30 -22.71 -13.37
CA TRP A 563 -1.34 -23.78 -13.11
C TRP A 563 -1.84 -25.09 -13.72
N PRO A 564 -0.96 -26.04 -14.07
CA PRO A 564 -1.36 -27.31 -14.67
C PRO A 564 -2.19 -28.16 -13.68
N PRO A 565 -3.01 -29.13 -14.18
CA PRO A 565 -3.88 -30.00 -13.38
C PRO A 565 -3.15 -31.04 -12.49
N HIS A 566 -1.90 -30.78 -12.13
CA HIS A 566 -1.15 -31.61 -11.19
C HIS A 566 -1.51 -31.24 -9.76
N ASP A 567 -1.50 -32.24 -8.89
CA ASP A 567 -1.87 -32.08 -7.48
C ASP A 567 -0.95 -31.11 -6.72
N THR A 568 0.28 -30.91 -7.22
CA THR A 568 1.43 -30.20 -6.62
C THR A 568 1.19 -28.77 -6.13
N PHE A 569 0.05 -28.17 -6.42
CA PHE A 569 -0.27 -26.76 -6.14
C PHE A 569 -1.21 -26.60 -4.93
N ALA A 570 -0.71 -26.87 -3.73
CA ALA A 570 -1.47 -26.61 -2.50
C ALA A 570 -1.81 -25.12 -2.35
N PRO A 571 -2.95 -24.76 -1.72
CA PRO A 571 -3.39 -23.36 -1.58
C PRO A 571 -2.36 -22.43 -0.90
N ALA A 572 -1.44 -22.95 -0.08
CA ALA A 572 -0.35 -22.18 0.51
C ALA A 572 0.68 -21.69 -0.54
N TYR A 573 1.03 -22.52 -1.52
CA TYR A 573 1.94 -22.13 -2.62
C TYR A 573 1.25 -21.13 -3.55
N VAL A 574 -0.02 -21.38 -3.87
CA VAL A 574 -0.85 -20.41 -4.63
C VAL A 574 -0.93 -19.09 -3.87
N SER A 575 -1.25 -19.09 -2.57
CA SER A 575 -1.29 -17.90 -1.72
C SER A 575 0.04 -17.12 -1.71
N GLN A 576 1.19 -17.78 -1.67
CA GLN A 576 2.50 -17.12 -1.76
C GLN A 576 2.72 -16.46 -3.13
N ALA A 577 2.29 -17.09 -4.23
CA ALA A 577 2.36 -16.49 -5.56
C ALA A 577 1.38 -15.31 -5.71
N LEU A 578 0.14 -15.45 -5.20
CA LEU A 578 -0.85 -14.36 -5.13
C LEU A 578 -0.29 -13.17 -4.36
N GLY A 579 0.35 -13.38 -3.20
CA GLY A 579 0.95 -12.32 -2.38
C GLY A 579 2.05 -11.51 -3.10
N ASN A 580 2.76 -12.11 -4.06
CA ASN A 580 3.73 -11.39 -4.89
C ASN A 580 3.09 -10.70 -6.11
N MET A 581 1.97 -11.22 -6.64
CA MET A 581 1.40 -10.83 -7.93
C MET A 581 0.07 -10.09 -7.88
N PHE A 582 -0.61 -9.98 -6.72
CA PHE A 582 -1.97 -9.44 -6.55
C PHE A 582 -2.21 -8.09 -7.26
N HIS A 583 -1.19 -7.23 -7.30
CA HIS A 583 -1.27 -5.92 -7.94
C HIS A 583 -1.48 -6.05 -9.46
N GLU A 584 -0.91 -7.06 -10.12
CA GLU A 584 -1.16 -7.38 -11.53
C GLU A 584 -2.37 -8.31 -11.76
N LEU A 585 -2.91 -9.00 -10.74
CA LEU A 585 -3.96 -10.00 -10.97
C LEU A 585 -5.27 -9.43 -11.52
N ALA A 586 -5.87 -10.21 -12.42
CA ALA A 586 -7.16 -9.97 -13.07
C ALA A 586 -8.17 -11.11 -12.85
N ALA A 587 -7.66 -12.33 -12.72
CA ALA A 587 -8.41 -13.55 -12.41
C ALA A 587 -7.45 -14.63 -11.86
N ILE A 588 -8.00 -15.56 -11.08
CA ILE A 588 -7.34 -16.81 -10.68
C ILE A 588 -8.02 -17.95 -11.45
N SER A 589 -7.25 -18.77 -12.15
CA SER A 589 -7.76 -19.82 -13.04
C SER A 589 -7.23 -21.20 -12.62
N PRO A 590 -7.84 -21.83 -11.60
CA PRO A 590 -7.50 -23.20 -11.24
C PRO A 590 -7.90 -24.17 -12.37
N PRO A 591 -7.19 -25.29 -12.56
CA PRO A 591 -7.61 -26.35 -13.48
C PRO A 591 -8.99 -26.92 -13.09
N TRP A 592 -9.87 -27.13 -14.08
CA TRP A 592 -11.20 -27.73 -13.88
C TRP A 592 -11.47 -28.92 -14.81
N LEU A 593 -11.10 -28.82 -16.10
CA LEU A 593 -11.30 -29.88 -17.08
C LEU A 593 -10.18 -29.88 -18.14
N ASP A 594 -9.74 -31.06 -18.56
CA ASP A 594 -8.93 -31.23 -19.78
C ASP A 594 -9.68 -32.15 -20.76
N ALA A 595 -10.29 -31.55 -21.77
CA ALA A 595 -11.20 -32.23 -22.68
C ALA A 595 -10.43 -32.93 -23.80
N VAL A 596 -10.17 -34.22 -23.57
CA VAL A 596 -9.54 -35.15 -24.53
C VAL A 596 -10.62 -35.87 -25.36
N LYS A 597 -10.29 -36.22 -26.61
CA LYS A 597 -11.20 -36.91 -27.53
C LYS A 597 -11.57 -38.32 -27.01
N ALA A 598 -12.85 -38.69 -27.15
CA ALA A 598 -13.42 -40.05 -26.99
C ALA A 598 -13.71 -40.61 -25.58
N MET A 599 -14.11 -39.77 -24.60
CA MET A 599 -14.77 -40.24 -23.36
C MET A 599 -16.00 -39.38 -23.00
N PRO A 600 -16.98 -39.92 -22.24
CA PRO A 600 -18.08 -39.13 -21.69
C PRO A 600 -17.54 -38.12 -20.66
N LEU A 601 -17.76 -36.83 -20.92
CA LEU A 601 -17.21 -35.73 -20.14
C LEU A 601 -18.13 -35.40 -18.95
N VAL A 602 -17.88 -36.05 -17.81
CA VAL A 602 -18.41 -35.64 -16.51
C VAL A 602 -17.50 -34.54 -15.95
N LEU A 603 -18.06 -33.40 -15.55
CA LEU A 603 -17.31 -32.37 -14.83
C LEU A 603 -16.99 -32.87 -13.42
N PRO A 604 -15.74 -32.78 -12.94
CA PRO A 604 -15.44 -33.12 -11.55
C PRO A 604 -16.11 -32.10 -10.61
N GLU A 605 -16.53 -32.56 -9.43
CA GLU A 605 -17.03 -31.66 -8.39
C GLU A 605 -15.93 -30.69 -7.97
N TRP A 606 -16.13 -29.41 -8.30
CA TRP A 606 -15.18 -28.36 -7.96
C TRP A 606 -15.55 -27.75 -6.61
N SER A 607 -14.80 -28.11 -5.57
CA SER A 607 -15.01 -27.64 -4.19
C SER A 607 -13.68 -27.23 -3.53
N ASP A 608 -13.19 -26.04 -3.87
CA ASP A 608 -12.04 -25.42 -3.17
C ASP A 608 -12.44 -24.09 -2.52
N ASP A 609 -13.02 -24.19 -1.32
CA ASP A 609 -13.36 -23.05 -0.46
C ASP A 609 -12.12 -22.22 -0.08
N THR A 610 -10.92 -22.80 -0.11
CA THR A 610 -9.68 -22.08 0.15
C THR A 610 -9.35 -21.14 -1.00
N LEU A 611 -9.47 -21.60 -2.24
CA LEU A 611 -9.33 -20.76 -3.44
C LEU A 611 -10.47 -19.74 -3.57
N GLN A 612 -11.71 -20.10 -3.23
CA GLN A 612 -12.80 -19.11 -3.14
C GLN A 612 -12.49 -18.02 -2.10
N THR A 613 -11.94 -18.40 -0.95
CA THR A 613 -11.58 -17.47 0.13
C THR A 613 -10.39 -16.59 -0.27
N LEU A 614 -9.34 -17.16 -0.89
CA LEU A 614 -8.20 -16.40 -1.42
C LEU A 614 -8.63 -15.42 -2.53
N ALA A 615 -9.48 -15.85 -3.46
CA ALA A 615 -10.04 -15.00 -4.50
C ALA A 615 -10.85 -13.82 -3.91
N ARG A 616 -11.64 -14.09 -2.87
CA ARG A 616 -12.42 -13.09 -2.12
C ARG A 616 -11.54 -12.12 -1.34
N ILE A 617 -10.47 -12.60 -0.68
CA ILE A 617 -9.48 -11.78 0.03
C ILE A 617 -8.77 -10.82 -0.93
N HIS A 618 -8.38 -11.28 -2.10
CA HIS A 618 -7.66 -10.48 -3.11
C HIS A 618 -8.58 -9.74 -4.09
N GLY A 619 -9.91 -9.77 -3.91
CA GLY A 619 -10.87 -9.04 -4.74
C GLY A 619 -10.92 -9.46 -6.22
N VAL A 620 -10.49 -10.68 -6.54
CA VAL A 620 -10.36 -11.18 -7.93
C VAL A 620 -11.37 -12.29 -8.23
N PRO A 621 -11.91 -12.36 -9.46
CA PRO A 621 -12.78 -13.47 -9.87
C PRO A 621 -11.98 -14.77 -10.01
N LEU A 622 -12.62 -15.87 -9.63
CA LEU A 622 -12.19 -17.21 -10.01
C LEU A 622 -12.75 -17.55 -11.40
N LEU A 623 -11.91 -17.95 -12.35
CA LEU A 623 -12.28 -18.36 -13.70
C LEU A 623 -11.67 -19.74 -14.01
N PRO A 624 -12.27 -20.86 -13.57
CA PRO A 624 -11.65 -22.17 -13.70
C PRO A 624 -11.39 -22.59 -15.15
N ALA A 625 -10.30 -23.31 -15.36
CA ALA A 625 -9.68 -23.55 -16.65
C ALA A 625 -10.19 -24.86 -17.28
N ILE A 626 -10.74 -24.72 -18.49
CA ILE A 626 -11.12 -25.82 -19.38
C ILE A 626 -10.11 -25.84 -20.53
N SER A 627 -9.19 -26.79 -20.49
CA SER A 627 -8.29 -27.11 -21.61
C SER A 627 -9.07 -27.86 -22.68
N LEU A 628 -9.00 -27.38 -23.92
CA LEU A 628 -9.66 -27.99 -25.08
C LEU A 628 -8.60 -28.51 -26.06
N ARG A 629 -8.55 -29.82 -26.24
CA ARG A 629 -7.63 -30.48 -27.20
C ARG A 629 -8.32 -30.91 -28.50
N SER A 630 -9.65 -31.01 -28.49
CA SER A 630 -10.46 -31.20 -29.70
C SER A 630 -11.91 -30.81 -29.47
N VAL A 631 -12.59 -30.35 -30.53
CA VAL A 631 -13.97 -29.85 -30.52
C VAL A 631 -15.01 -30.96 -30.78
N ALA A 632 -14.63 -32.24 -30.65
CA ALA A 632 -15.57 -33.37 -30.64
C ALA A 632 -16.33 -33.48 -29.29
N LEU A 633 -16.78 -32.33 -28.76
CA LEU A 633 -17.29 -32.15 -27.42
C LEU A 633 -18.80 -32.38 -27.40
N GLN A 634 -19.25 -33.37 -26.64
CA GLN A 634 -20.67 -33.59 -26.35
C GLN A 634 -21.15 -32.73 -25.16
N ILE A 635 -20.58 -31.52 -25.00
CA ILE A 635 -20.86 -30.61 -23.88
C ILE A 635 -21.87 -29.54 -24.35
N PRO A 636 -23.11 -29.50 -23.80
CA PRO A 636 -24.08 -28.45 -24.10
C PRO A 636 -23.56 -27.07 -23.64
N PRO A 637 -23.59 -26.03 -24.50
CA PRO A 637 -23.14 -24.69 -24.14
C PRO A 637 -23.82 -24.07 -22.92
N GLU A 638 -25.08 -24.41 -22.69
CA GLU A 638 -25.92 -23.96 -21.59
C GLU A 638 -25.49 -24.56 -20.24
N TRP A 639 -25.20 -25.87 -20.21
CA TRP A 639 -24.91 -26.61 -18.98
C TRP A 639 -23.64 -26.12 -18.27
N LEU A 640 -22.60 -25.76 -19.03
CA LEU A 640 -21.38 -25.16 -18.47
C LEU A 640 -21.65 -23.90 -17.66
N ALA A 641 -22.61 -23.08 -18.10
CA ALA A 641 -22.97 -21.85 -17.40
C ALA A 641 -23.85 -22.13 -16.17
N GLU A 642 -24.71 -23.15 -16.21
CA GLU A 642 -25.51 -23.56 -15.04
C GLU A 642 -24.61 -24.16 -13.93
N GLU A 643 -23.72 -25.10 -14.26
CA GLU A 643 -22.79 -25.70 -13.30
C GLU A 643 -21.86 -24.66 -12.66
N ALA A 644 -21.38 -23.68 -13.44
CA ALA A 644 -20.54 -22.60 -12.93
C ALA A 644 -21.29 -21.65 -11.99
N ARG A 645 -22.60 -21.44 -12.20
CA ARG A 645 -23.46 -20.63 -11.31
C ARG A 645 -23.68 -21.34 -9.98
N ASP A 646 -24.03 -22.62 -10.01
CA ASP A 646 -24.37 -23.39 -8.81
C ASP A 646 -23.13 -23.61 -7.91
N LYS A 647 -21.92 -23.61 -8.51
CA LYS A 647 -20.64 -23.57 -7.78
C LYS A 647 -20.09 -22.15 -7.52
N ASN A 648 -20.91 -21.10 -7.69
CA ASN A 648 -20.59 -19.70 -7.36
C ASN A 648 -19.28 -19.16 -8.00
N MET A 649 -19.02 -19.55 -9.25
CA MET A 649 -17.82 -19.14 -9.98
C MET A 649 -17.94 -17.72 -10.56
N GLY A 650 -16.80 -17.06 -10.80
CA GLY A 650 -16.77 -15.76 -11.49
C GLY A 650 -16.95 -15.86 -13.02
N GLY A 651 -17.01 -17.08 -13.54
CA GLY A 651 -17.01 -17.42 -14.96
C GLY A 651 -16.00 -18.51 -15.30
N ILE A 652 -15.62 -18.63 -16.58
CA ILE A 652 -14.83 -19.76 -17.11
C ILE A 652 -13.68 -19.27 -18.00
N TYR A 653 -12.55 -19.95 -17.94
CA TYR A 653 -11.41 -19.76 -18.83
C TYR A 653 -11.25 -20.96 -19.79
N PHE A 654 -11.21 -20.70 -21.09
CA PHE A 654 -11.03 -21.71 -22.13
C PHE A 654 -9.62 -21.65 -22.70
N ASP A 655 -8.78 -22.64 -22.39
CA ASP A 655 -7.47 -22.78 -23.01
C ASP A 655 -7.56 -23.67 -24.26
N CYS A 656 -7.62 -23.03 -25.42
CA CYS A 656 -7.73 -23.67 -26.71
C CYS A 656 -6.37 -23.81 -27.41
N GLN A 657 -5.23 -23.63 -26.71
CA GLN A 657 -3.88 -23.65 -27.31
C GLN A 657 -3.57 -24.92 -28.12
N PHE A 658 -4.25 -26.03 -27.83
CA PHE A 658 -4.06 -27.35 -28.45
C PHE A 658 -5.03 -27.67 -29.60
N VAL A 659 -6.01 -26.79 -29.90
CA VAL A 659 -6.99 -27.04 -30.97
C VAL A 659 -6.35 -26.79 -32.34
N THR A 660 -6.53 -27.71 -33.29
CA THR A 660 -6.00 -27.59 -34.65
C THR A 660 -6.82 -26.60 -35.50
N MET A 661 -6.16 -26.01 -36.50
CA MET A 661 -6.76 -25.00 -37.39
C MET A 661 -8.04 -25.48 -38.10
N ASP A 662 -8.14 -26.76 -38.43
CA ASP A 662 -9.32 -27.34 -39.08
C ASP A 662 -10.56 -27.40 -38.17
N GLU A 663 -10.37 -27.59 -36.85
CA GLU A 663 -11.49 -27.68 -35.90
C GLU A 663 -12.02 -26.31 -35.46
N LEU A 664 -11.34 -25.21 -35.79
CA LEU A 664 -11.76 -23.84 -35.46
C LEU A 664 -13.15 -23.47 -36.02
N GLN A 665 -13.54 -24.06 -37.16
CA GLN A 665 -14.87 -23.86 -37.76
C GLN A 665 -16.00 -24.32 -36.84
N ASN A 666 -15.73 -25.31 -35.97
CA ASN A 666 -16.66 -25.80 -34.96
C ASN A 666 -16.45 -25.11 -33.60
N LEU A 667 -15.20 -24.76 -33.25
CA LEU A 667 -14.86 -24.13 -31.97
C LEU A 667 -15.55 -22.76 -31.79
N ILE A 668 -15.45 -21.90 -32.81
CA ILE A 668 -15.90 -20.50 -32.69
C ILE A 668 -17.41 -20.41 -32.46
N PRO A 669 -18.29 -21.09 -33.22
CA PRO A 669 -19.74 -21.09 -32.94
C PRO A 669 -20.11 -21.66 -31.57
N TRP A 670 -19.41 -22.69 -31.09
CA TRP A 670 -19.65 -23.28 -29.77
C TRP A 670 -19.25 -22.31 -28.65
N LEU A 671 -18.06 -21.71 -28.71
CA LEU A 671 -17.64 -20.66 -27.76
C LEU A 671 -18.61 -19.46 -27.77
N GLN A 672 -19.18 -19.08 -28.92
CA GLN A 672 -20.17 -18.00 -29.01
C GLN A 672 -21.55 -18.34 -28.42
N ALA A 673 -21.85 -19.62 -28.21
CA ALA A 673 -23.01 -20.04 -27.43
C ALA A 673 -22.69 -19.99 -25.93
N VAL A 674 -21.52 -20.48 -25.51
CA VAL A 674 -21.08 -20.47 -24.10
C VAL A 674 -20.90 -19.03 -23.57
N ASP A 675 -20.22 -18.14 -24.29
CA ASP A 675 -20.03 -16.73 -23.89
C ASP A 675 -21.39 -16.01 -23.69
N ARG A 676 -22.41 -16.38 -24.47
CA ARG A 676 -23.76 -15.84 -24.34
C ARG A 676 -24.41 -16.27 -23.04
N HIS A 677 -24.39 -17.57 -22.72
CA HIS A 677 -25.01 -18.10 -21.50
C HIS A 677 -24.25 -17.72 -20.22
N LEU A 678 -22.93 -17.58 -20.27
CA LEU A 678 -22.15 -16.97 -19.18
C LEU A 678 -22.53 -15.49 -18.97
N LYS A 679 -22.63 -14.72 -20.06
CA LYS A 679 -23.00 -13.30 -20.03
C LYS A 679 -24.42 -13.06 -19.54
N GLU A 680 -25.38 -13.91 -19.90
CA GLU A 680 -26.77 -13.88 -19.40
C GLU A 680 -26.82 -14.03 -17.86
N GLN A 681 -25.79 -14.63 -17.28
CA GLN A 681 -25.63 -14.88 -15.84
C GLN A 681 -24.61 -13.93 -15.18
N ASN A 682 -24.19 -12.87 -15.88
CA ASN A 682 -23.19 -11.87 -15.44
C ASN A 682 -21.80 -12.44 -15.10
N MET A 683 -21.47 -13.63 -15.61
CA MET A 683 -20.15 -14.24 -15.50
C MET A 683 -19.19 -13.75 -16.60
N LYS A 684 -17.88 -13.94 -16.38
CA LYS A 684 -16.81 -13.57 -17.32
C LYS A 684 -16.35 -14.77 -18.16
N THR A 685 -16.00 -14.52 -19.41
CA THR A 685 -15.29 -15.48 -20.26
C THR A 685 -13.82 -15.07 -20.38
N ALA A 686 -12.90 -16.02 -20.31
CA ALA A 686 -11.52 -15.84 -20.75
C ALA A 686 -11.18 -16.88 -21.82
N ILE A 687 -10.37 -16.53 -22.81
CA ILE A 687 -10.04 -17.42 -23.95
C ILE A 687 -8.57 -17.27 -24.32
N ARG A 688 -7.84 -18.40 -24.44
CA ARG A 688 -6.51 -18.50 -25.05
C ARG A 688 -6.64 -19.27 -26.36
N PHE A 689 -6.27 -18.64 -27.48
CA PHE A 689 -6.29 -19.27 -28.80
C PHE A 689 -4.91 -19.86 -29.16
N PRO A 690 -4.81 -20.78 -30.14
CA PRO A 690 -3.52 -21.21 -30.67
C PRO A 690 -2.70 -20.02 -31.17
N ALA A 691 -1.38 -20.04 -30.92
CA ALA A 691 -0.48 -18.95 -31.33
C ALA A 691 -0.48 -18.67 -32.85
N GLU A 692 -0.85 -19.67 -33.66
CA GLU A 692 -1.05 -19.56 -35.11
C GLU A 692 -2.24 -18.64 -35.43
N VAL A 693 -3.37 -18.81 -34.73
CA VAL A 693 -4.57 -17.98 -34.85
C VAL A 693 -4.30 -16.55 -34.43
N ILE A 694 -3.58 -16.35 -33.33
CA ILE A 694 -3.21 -15.03 -32.78
C ILE A 694 -2.22 -14.27 -33.71
N ARG A 695 -1.60 -14.96 -34.67
CA ARG A 695 -0.73 -14.37 -35.70
C ARG A 695 -1.45 -14.03 -37.01
N LEU A 696 -2.70 -14.45 -37.19
CA LEU A 696 -3.50 -14.11 -38.37
C LEU A 696 -3.84 -12.60 -38.40
N ALA A 697 -3.78 -11.99 -39.59
CA ALA A 697 -4.25 -10.62 -39.79
C ALA A 697 -5.76 -10.46 -39.50
N SER A 698 -6.54 -11.54 -39.61
CA SER A 698 -7.96 -11.61 -39.30
C SER A 698 -8.28 -11.81 -37.81
N PHE A 699 -7.28 -11.99 -36.93
CA PHE A 699 -7.51 -12.27 -35.51
C PHE A 699 -8.36 -11.21 -34.80
N ALA A 700 -8.21 -9.93 -35.19
CA ALA A 700 -9.04 -8.84 -34.69
C ALA A 700 -10.54 -9.07 -34.93
N SER A 701 -10.91 -9.62 -36.10
CA SER A 701 -12.28 -9.95 -36.47
C SER A 701 -12.81 -11.16 -35.71
N ILE A 702 -11.95 -12.12 -35.35
CA ILE A 702 -12.30 -13.27 -34.51
C ILE A 702 -12.54 -12.82 -33.07
N ALA A 703 -11.64 -12.00 -32.50
CA ALA A 703 -11.78 -11.45 -31.16
C ALA A 703 -13.02 -10.54 -31.02
N ALA A 704 -13.39 -9.80 -32.07
CA ALA A 704 -14.60 -8.97 -32.10
C ALA A 704 -15.92 -9.77 -31.91
N LEU A 705 -15.89 -11.09 -32.11
CA LEU A 705 -17.02 -11.99 -31.84
C LEU A 705 -17.28 -12.20 -30.33
N PHE A 706 -16.29 -11.90 -29.48
CA PHE A 706 -16.31 -12.11 -28.03
C PHE A 706 -16.03 -10.80 -27.28
N PRO A 707 -16.86 -9.74 -27.46
CA PRO A 707 -16.54 -8.37 -27.00
C PRO A 707 -16.41 -8.22 -25.48
N ASN A 708 -16.87 -9.21 -24.71
CA ASN A 708 -16.75 -9.22 -23.25
C ASN A 708 -15.55 -9.99 -22.70
N ALA A 709 -14.95 -10.90 -23.48
CA ALA A 709 -13.96 -11.85 -23.01
C ALA A 709 -12.61 -11.20 -22.61
N LEU A 710 -11.83 -11.94 -21.81
CA LEU A 710 -10.41 -11.68 -21.57
C LEU A 710 -9.58 -12.55 -22.55
N PHE A 711 -8.74 -11.93 -23.37
CA PHE A 711 -7.89 -12.67 -24.31
C PHE A 711 -6.54 -12.97 -23.67
N ALA A 712 -6.30 -14.23 -23.32
CA ALA A 712 -5.12 -14.66 -22.60
C ALA A 712 -3.96 -15.00 -23.56
N VAL A 713 -2.78 -14.44 -23.29
CA VAL A 713 -1.56 -14.66 -24.11
C VAL A 713 -0.29 -14.82 -23.28
N ASP A 714 0.64 -15.60 -23.81
CA ASP A 714 1.79 -16.15 -23.11
C ASP A 714 2.89 -15.13 -22.79
N SER A 715 3.05 -14.09 -23.63
CA SER A 715 4.16 -13.15 -23.54
C SER A 715 3.72 -11.68 -23.41
N THR A 716 4.46 -10.94 -22.59
CA THR A 716 4.30 -9.50 -22.36
C THR A 716 4.36 -8.66 -23.65
N ASN A 717 5.16 -9.11 -24.62
CA ASN A 717 5.34 -8.45 -25.91
C ASN A 717 4.17 -8.74 -26.87
N GLU A 718 3.63 -9.95 -26.83
CA GLU A 718 2.45 -10.32 -27.61
C GLU A 718 1.18 -9.65 -27.07
N ALA A 719 1.06 -9.51 -25.74
CA ALA A 719 0.03 -8.68 -25.13
C ALA A 719 0.11 -7.22 -25.64
N ALA A 720 1.29 -6.59 -25.57
CA ALA A 720 1.48 -5.22 -26.06
C ALA A 720 1.16 -5.04 -27.56
N ARG A 721 1.47 -6.06 -28.40
CA ARG A 721 1.11 -6.10 -29.83
C ARG A 721 -0.40 -6.10 -30.06
N LEU A 722 -1.15 -6.82 -29.23
CA LEU A 722 -2.59 -7.02 -29.38
C LEU A 722 -3.43 -5.96 -28.69
N GLU A 723 -2.94 -5.35 -27.60
CA GLU A 723 -3.61 -4.28 -26.84
C GLU A 723 -3.95 -3.02 -27.67
N GLY A 724 -3.29 -2.81 -28.81
CA GLY A 724 -3.59 -1.75 -29.78
C GLY A 724 -4.67 -2.12 -30.81
N VAL A 725 -5.13 -3.37 -30.83
CA VAL A 725 -6.01 -3.95 -31.87
C VAL A 725 -7.29 -4.54 -31.26
N ILE A 726 -7.19 -5.16 -30.09
CA ILE A 726 -8.31 -5.82 -29.39
C ILE A 726 -8.39 -5.38 -27.91
N PRO A 727 -9.60 -5.25 -27.33
CA PRO A 727 -9.77 -4.89 -25.92
C PRO A 727 -9.45 -6.09 -25.00
N LYS A 728 -9.13 -5.79 -23.73
CA LYS A 728 -9.02 -6.79 -22.64
C LYS A 728 -8.06 -7.97 -22.90
N VAL A 729 -6.86 -7.68 -23.43
CA VAL A 729 -5.78 -8.67 -23.43
C VAL A 729 -5.23 -8.82 -22.02
N VAL A 730 -5.02 -10.06 -21.58
CA VAL A 730 -4.42 -10.42 -20.29
C VAL A 730 -3.21 -11.32 -20.51
N LYS A 731 -2.20 -11.22 -19.65
CA LYS A 731 -1.08 -12.16 -19.69
C LYS A 731 -1.51 -13.45 -18.99
N ALA A 732 -1.40 -14.59 -19.68
CA ALA A 732 -1.42 -15.88 -19.02
C ALA A 732 -0.08 -16.05 -18.27
N VAL A 733 -0.13 -16.24 -16.95
CA VAL A 733 1.04 -16.67 -16.18
C VAL A 733 0.73 -18.03 -15.60
N GLU A 734 1.40 -19.04 -16.15
CA GLU A 734 1.43 -20.37 -15.57
C GLU A 734 2.43 -20.38 -14.43
N LEU A 735 1.99 -20.78 -13.23
CA LEU A 735 2.89 -21.01 -12.12
C LEU A 735 3.79 -22.21 -12.45
N PRO A 736 5.13 -22.08 -12.31
CA PRO A 736 6.00 -23.24 -12.41
C PRO A 736 5.65 -24.24 -11.30
N PRO A 737 5.86 -25.56 -11.51
CA PRO A 737 5.77 -26.51 -10.42
C PRO A 737 6.76 -26.12 -9.30
N PRO A 738 6.39 -26.28 -8.01
CA PRO A 738 7.29 -25.98 -6.90
C PRO A 738 8.58 -26.79 -7.03
N ALA A 739 9.73 -26.14 -6.92
CA ALA A 739 11.01 -26.83 -7.04
C ALA A 739 11.23 -27.81 -5.88
N ALA A 740 12.03 -28.86 -6.07
CA ALA A 740 12.25 -29.90 -5.06
C ALA A 740 12.83 -29.40 -3.71
N LYS A 741 13.38 -28.18 -3.66
CA LYS A 741 13.80 -27.47 -2.43
C LYS A 741 12.69 -26.68 -1.73
N ASP A 742 11.66 -26.28 -2.48
CA ASP A 742 10.51 -25.48 -2.04
C ASP A 742 9.30 -26.39 -1.73
N MET A 743 9.33 -27.64 -2.23
CA MET A 743 8.47 -28.73 -1.80
C MET A 743 8.84 -29.20 -0.39
N HIS A 744 8.43 -28.43 0.62
CA HIS A 744 8.53 -28.79 2.03
C HIS A 744 7.88 -30.17 2.30
N LEU A 745 8.34 -30.88 3.34
CA LEU A 745 7.91 -32.26 3.59
C LEU A 745 6.39 -32.42 3.77
N ASN A 746 5.70 -31.43 4.35
CA ASN A 746 4.23 -31.40 4.42
C ASN A 746 3.57 -31.39 3.03
N LEU A 747 4.16 -30.70 2.04
CA LEU A 747 3.63 -30.71 0.68
C LEU A 747 3.80 -32.09 0.05
N TYR A 748 4.88 -32.82 0.32
CA TYR A 748 5.03 -34.21 -0.15
C TYR A 748 3.92 -35.14 0.39
N TYR A 749 3.48 -34.96 1.63
CA TYR A 749 2.38 -35.75 2.21
C TYR A 749 1.00 -35.34 1.67
N GLN A 750 0.72 -34.03 1.57
CA GLN A 750 -0.51 -33.49 0.96
C GLN A 750 -0.73 -33.91 -0.51
N LEU A 751 0.31 -34.44 -1.16
CA LEU A 751 0.28 -34.97 -2.52
C LEU A 751 0.20 -36.51 -2.59
N ALA A 752 0.42 -37.20 -1.48
CA ALA A 752 0.10 -38.61 -1.31
C ALA A 752 -1.36 -38.83 -0.83
N GLU A 753 -2.04 -37.76 -0.41
CA GLU A 753 -3.41 -37.77 0.13
C GLU A 753 -4.53 -37.72 -0.94
N ARG A 754 -4.21 -37.45 -2.21
CA ARG A 754 -5.20 -37.53 -3.30
C ARG A 754 -5.31 -38.95 -3.86
N GLU A 755 -6.50 -39.54 -3.71
CA GLU A 755 -6.77 -40.89 -4.19
C GLU A 755 -6.82 -40.98 -5.72
N ILE A 756 -5.89 -41.76 -6.28
CA ILE A 756 -6.02 -42.32 -7.62
C ILE A 756 -6.84 -43.62 -7.47
N PRO A 757 -7.93 -43.82 -8.25
CA PRO A 757 -8.77 -45.02 -8.10
C PRO A 757 -7.96 -46.30 -8.33
N ASP A 758 -8.09 -47.27 -7.41
CA ASP A 758 -7.17 -48.42 -7.29
C ASP A 758 -7.12 -49.31 -8.55
N GLU A 759 -8.13 -49.24 -9.42
CA GLU A 759 -8.19 -49.91 -10.73
C GLU A 759 -7.09 -49.43 -11.70
N ALA A 760 -6.64 -48.18 -11.60
CA ALA A 760 -5.62 -47.58 -12.47
C ALA A 760 -4.16 -47.88 -12.05
N LEU A 761 -3.96 -48.47 -10.87
CA LEU A 761 -2.62 -48.73 -10.31
C LEU A 761 -2.05 -50.09 -10.73
N SER A 762 -0.76 -50.13 -11.06
CA SER A 762 -0.03 -51.39 -11.33
C SER A 762 0.12 -52.23 -10.05
N PRO A 763 0.34 -53.55 -10.11
CA PRO A 763 0.38 -54.40 -8.91
C PRO A 763 1.39 -53.93 -7.84
N GLN A 764 2.60 -53.53 -8.24
CA GLN A 764 3.61 -52.98 -7.32
C GLN A 764 3.23 -51.58 -6.80
N ALA A 765 2.62 -50.74 -7.64
CA ALA A 765 2.12 -49.44 -7.20
C ALA A 765 0.94 -49.57 -6.23
N ARG A 766 0.10 -50.61 -6.38
CA ARG A 766 -1.00 -50.94 -5.46
C ARG A 766 -0.49 -51.48 -4.12
N GLN A 767 0.58 -52.30 -4.13
CA GLN A 767 1.29 -52.71 -2.91
C GLN A 767 1.89 -51.50 -2.16
N GLU A 768 2.54 -50.59 -2.87
CA GLU A 768 3.04 -49.33 -2.28
C GLU A 768 1.90 -48.40 -1.82
N ALA A 769 0.76 -48.37 -2.54
CA ALA A 769 -0.42 -47.60 -2.14
C ALA A 769 -1.06 -48.16 -0.87
N TRP A 770 -1.28 -49.47 -0.75
CA TRP A 770 -1.72 -50.12 0.49
C TRP A 770 -0.75 -49.90 1.64
N ARG A 771 0.56 -49.98 1.38
CA ARG A 771 1.60 -49.67 2.37
C ARG A 771 1.49 -48.23 2.87
N ARG A 772 1.27 -47.26 1.98
CA ARG A 772 1.07 -45.83 2.29
C ARG A 772 -0.26 -45.55 2.99
N LYS A 773 -1.40 -45.98 2.43
CA LYS A 773 -2.75 -45.84 3.00
C LYS A 773 -2.79 -46.38 4.43
N GLY A 774 -2.23 -47.56 4.67
CA GLY A 774 -2.14 -48.13 6.02
C GLY A 774 -1.19 -47.36 6.95
N TYR A 775 -0.13 -46.73 6.44
CA TYR A 775 0.77 -45.90 7.25
C TYR A 775 0.15 -44.54 7.60
N ALA A 776 -0.62 -43.92 6.68
CA ALA A 776 -1.38 -42.70 6.94
C ALA A 776 -2.42 -42.93 8.04
N ALA A 777 -3.29 -43.94 7.87
CA ALA A 777 -4.27 -44.35 8.89
C ALA A 777 -3.61 -44.68 10.25
N TYR A 778 -2.40 -45.28 10.25
CA TYR A 778 -1.63 -45.52 11.47
C TYR A 778 -1.11 -44.23 12.14
N GLN A 779 -0.81 -43.16 11.39
CA GLN A 779 -0.45 -41.85 11.97
C GLN A 779 -1.68 -41.07 12.45
N GLU A 780 -2.79 -41.17 11.73
CA GLU A 780 -4.09 -40.56 12.08
C GLU A 780 -4.74 -41.22 13.32
N GLY A 781 -4.36 -42.45 13.63
CA GLY A 781 -4.86 -43.21 14.77
C GLY A 781 -5.96 -44.22 14.44
N ASP A 782 -6.45 -44.29 13.19
CA ASP A 782 -7.28 -45.41 12.75
C ASP A 782 -6.42 -46.64 12.44
N TYR A 783 -6.01 -47.29 13.52
CA TYR A 783 -5.31 -48.57 13.46
C TYR A 783 -6.19 -49.71 12.91
N THR A 784 -7.51 -49.54 12.73
CA THR A 784 -8.39 -50.55 12.11
C THR A 784 -8.27 -50.47 10.60
N ALA A 785 -8.41 -49.28 10.01
CA ALA A 785 -8.12 -49.02 8.61
C ALA A 785 -6.65 -49.36 8.28
N ALA A 786 -5.71 -49.06 9.18
CA ALA A 786 -4.30 -49.46 9.00
C ALA A 786 -4.11 -50.99 8.88
N VAL A 787 -4.80 -51.77 9.72
CA VAL A 787 -4.81 -53.24 9.64
C VAL A 787 -5.42 -53.71 8.33
N GLU A 788 -6.55 -53.13 7.90
CA GLU A 788 -7.26 -53.54 6.69
C GLU A 788 -6.42 -53.28 5.43
N GLN A 789 -5.87 -52.08 5.28
CA GLN A 789 -5.03 -51.71 4.14
C GLN A 789 -3.76 -52.56 4.07
N TRP A 790 -3.07 -52.76 5.20
CA TRP A 790 -1.89 -53.64 5.23
C TRP A 790 -2.24 -55.14 5.09
N SER A 791 -3.47 -55.56 5.43
CA SER A 791 -3.93 -56.93 5.14
C SER A 791 -4.12 -57.14 3.65
N GLN A 792 -4.67 -56.17 2.90
CA GLN A 792 -4.74 -56.27 1.43
C GLN A 792 -3.35 -56.36 0.79
N TRP A 793 -2.34 -55.68 1.35
CA TRP A 793 -0.95 -55.89 0.94
C TRP A 793 -0.48 -57.32 1.27
N LEU A 794 -0.69 -57.82 2.49
CA LEU A 794 -0.29 -59.18 2.89
C LEU A 794 -1.00 -60.28 2.07
N ASP A 795 -2.25 -60.10 1.67
CA ASP A 795 -2.96 -61.06 0.81
C ASP A 795 -2.37 -61.11 -0.62
N SER A 796 -1.71 -60.02 -1.06
CA SER A 796 -0.98 -59.96 -2.34
C SER A 796 0.48 -60.45 -2.26
N ASP A 797 1.11 -60.40 -1.07
CA ASP A 797 2.41 -61.00 -0.78
C ASP A 797 2.39 -61.67 0.61
N PRO A 798 1.98 -62.94 0.69
CA PRO A 798 1.86 -63.67 1.95
C PRO A 798 3.19 -63.94 2.69
N GLN A 799 4.34 -63.55 2.12
CA GLN A 799 5.66 -63.67 2.75
C GLN A 799 6.30 -62.31 3.09
N SER A 800 5.55 -61.20 2.99
CA SER A 800 6.03 -59.89 3.43
C SER A 800 6.18 -59.81 4.96
N ALA A 801 7.42 -60.03 5.45
CA ALA A 801 7.78 -59.85 6.85
C ALA A 801 7.58 -58.40 7.33
N GLU A 802 7.70 -57.42 6.42
CA GLU A 802 7.42 -56.00 6.68
C GLU A 802 5.92 -55.79 6.95
N ALA A 803 5.04 -56.27 6.07
CA ALA A 803 3.58 -56.16 6.25
C ALA A 803 3.11 -56.85 7.53
N LEU A 804 3.60 -58.06 7.81
CA LEU A 804 3.34 -58.76 9.08
C LEU A 804 3.76 -57.92 10.30
N SER A 805 4.92 -57.26 10.25
CA SER A 805 5.38 -56.39 11.35
C SER A 805 4.51 -55.14 11.51
N LEU A 806 4.04 -54.54 10.41
CA LEU A 806 3.22 -53.32 10.44
C LEU A 806 1.80 -53.60 10.94
N ILE A 807 1.16 -54.68 10.47
CA ILE A 807 -0.13 -55.17 10.98
C ILE A 807 -0.03 -55.45 12.48
N GLY A 808 1.02 -56.16 12.91
CA GLY A 808 1.28 -56.39 14.34
C GLY A 808 1.40 -55.10 15.13
N ARG A 809 2.13 -54.11 14.59
CA ARG A 809 2.28 -52.79 15.20
C ARG A 809 0.96 -52.04 15.34
N ALA A 810 0.07 -52.10 14.36
CA ALA A 810 -1.27 -51.50 14.46
C ALA A 810 -2.11 -52.16 15.56
N TYR A 811 -2.16 -53.49 15.64
CA TYR A 811 -2.87 -54.20 16.72
C TYR A 811 -2.34 -53.83 18.12
N ILE A 812 -1.05 -53.54 18.28
CA ILE A 812 -0.47 -53.09 19.56
C ILE A 812 -1.01 -51.70 19.98
N GLN A 813 -1.26 -50.80 19.03
CA GLN A 813 -1.85 -49.49 19.32
C GLN A 813 -3.36 -49.55 19.53
N LYS A 814 -4.07 -50.50 18.88
CA LYS A 814 -5.45 -50.89 19.23
C LYS A 814 -5.60 -51.49 20.64
N ASN A 815 -4.49 -51.70 21.35
CA ASN A 815 -4.41 -52.46 22.59
C ASN A 815 -4.84 -53.94 22.45
N GLU A 816 -4.90 -54.47 21.22
CA GLU A 816 -5.13 -55.89 20.90
C GLU A 816 -3.80 -56.67 20.98
N LEU A 817 -3.14 -56.62 22.15
CA LEU A 817 -1.72 -56.96 22.29
C LEU A 817 -1.38 -58.40 21.88
N GLU A 818 -2.24 -59.39 22.16
CA GLU A 818 -2.05 -60.79 21.74
C GLU A 818 -2.05 -60.98 20.21
N ARG A 819 -2.86 -60.21 19.47
CA ARG A 819 -2.83 -60.20 18.00
C ARG A 819 -1.55 -59.54 17.49
N GLY A 820 -1.13 -58.44 18.10
CA GLY A 820 0.16 -57.83 17.83
C GLY A 820 1.33 -58.81 18.01
N LEU A 821 1.27 -59.63 19.06
CA LEU A 821 2.25 -60.66 19.38
C LEU A 821 2.27 -61.81 18.35
N ASP A 822 1.13 -62.29 17.86
CA ASP A 822 1.06 -63.28 16.77
C ASP A 822 1.75 -62.76 15.50
N TYR A 823 1.35 -61.57 15.03
CA TYR A 823 1.90 -60.97 13.81
C TYR A 823 3.40 -60.67 13.91
N TYR A 824 3.90 -60.20 15.07
CA TYR A 824 5.33 -60.09 15.34
C TYR A 824 6.05 -61.45 15.35
N THR A 825 5.43 -62.49 15.94
CA THR A 825 5.98 -63.85 15.95
C THR A 825 6.07 -64.43 14.53
N ARG A 826 5.07 -64.17 13.68
CA ARG A 826 5.04 -64.58 12.27
C ARG A 826 6.07 -63.83 11.42
N SER A 827 6.24 -62.52 11.62
CA SER A 827 7.31 -61.75 10.95
C SER A 827 8.70 -62.31 11.28
N LEU A 828 8.96 -62.64 12.56
CA LEU A 828 10.21 -63.27 12.98
C LEU A 828 10.37 -64.72 12.49
N ALA A 829 9.27 -65.46 12.28
CA ALA A 829 9.33 -66.79 11.68
C ALA A 829 9.70 -66.75 10.18
N VAL A 830 9.25 -65.72 9.46
CA VAL A 830 9.61 -65.50 8.05
C VAL A 830 11.04 -64.97 7.90
N SER A 831 11.48 -64.05 8.78
CA SER A 831 12.85 -63.53 8.78
C SER A 831 13.40 -63.41 10.22
N PRO A 832 14.09 -64.46 10.72
CA PRO A 832 14.63 -64.50 12.08
C PRO A 832 15.78 -63.51 12.36
N GLY A 833 16.44 -63.01 11.30
CA GLY A 833 17.57 -62.07 11.42
C GLY A 833 17.18 -60.65 11.84
N GLN A 834 15.89 -60.35 12.00
CA GLN A 834 15.38 -59.03 12.38
C GLN A 834 15.55 -58.78 13.90
N ILE A 835 16.80 -58.63 14.37
CA ILE A 835 17.15 -58.43 15.80
C ILE A 835 16.34 -57.28 16.43
N HIS A 836 16.10 -56.19 15.70
CA HIS A 836 15.28 -55.07 16.17
C HIS A 836 13.80 -55.44 16.38
N MET A 837 13.22 -56.33 15.56
CA MET A 837 11.85 -56.85 15.79
C MET A 837 11.82 -57.84 16.96
N ALA A 838 12.91 -58.57 17.20
CA ALA A 838 13.03 -59.41 18.38
C ALA A 838 13.01 -58.57 19.68
N ILE A 839 13.78 -57.47 19.73
CA ILE A 839 13.74 -56.52 20.86
C ILE A 839 12.32 -55.95 21.03
N ARG A 840 11.68 -55.49 19.96
CA ARG A 840 10.29 -54.96 20.00
C ARG A 840 9.24 -55.98 20.47
N ARG A 841 9.43 -57.27 20.18
CA ARG A 841 8.56 -58.35 20.69
C ARG A 841 8.79 -58.61 22.18
N ALA A 842 10.01 -58.48 22.69
CA ALA A 842 10.28 -58.55 24.11
C ALA A 842 9.70 -57.34 24.88
N GLU A 843 9.79 -56.13 24.32
CA GLU A 843 9.13 -54.92 24.85
C GLU A 843 7.60 -55.07 24.89
N LEU A 844 7.00 -55.68 23.86
CA LEU A 844 5.57 -55.99 23.86
C LEU A 844 5.21 -57.01 24.95
N LEU A 845 5.99 -58.08 25.11
CA LEU A 845 5.77 -59.07 26.17
C LEU A 845 5.92 -58.47 27.57
N GLU A 846 6.81 -57.48 27.78
CA GLU A 846 6.81 -56.67 29.00
C GLU A 846 5.51 -55.89 29.20
N LYS A 847 5.02 -55.18 28.16
CA LYS A 847 3.75 -54.41 28.19
C LYS A 847 2.54 -55.31 28.48
N MET A 848 2.58 -56.56 28.04
CA MET A 848 1.55 -57.58 28.28
C MET A 848 1.65 -58.25 29.66
N ASN A 849 2.58 -57.81 30.52
CA ASN A 849 2.90 -58.44 31.81
C ASN A 849 3.26 -59.93 31.69
N ARG A 850 3.98 -60.29 30.61
CA ARG A 850 4.60 -61.60 30.35
C ARG A 850 6.13 -61.48 30.39
N PRO A 851 6.73 -60.97 31.50
CA PRO A 851 8.14 -60.59 31.55
C PRO A 851 9.09 -61.79 31.43
N ASP A 852 8.66 -63.00 31.83
CA ASP A 852 9.48 -64.20 31.70
C ASP A 852 9.65 -64.66 30.26
N GLU A 853 8.63 -64.48 29.41
CA GLU A 853 8.74 -64.74 27.97
C GLU A 853 9.57 -63.66 27.26
N ALA A 854 9.45 -62.39 27.68
CA ALA A 854 10.35 -61.32 27.21
C ALA A 854 11.82 -61.65 27.53
N ARG A 855 12.07 -62.08 28.77
CA ARG A 855 13.37 -62.53 29.28
C ARG A 855 13.86 -63.77 28.55
N GLU A 856 13.02 -64.78 28.34
CA GLU A 856 13.39 -65.99 27.59
C GLU A 856 13.70 -65.70 26.12
N GLN A 857 12.92 -64.82 25.48
CA GLN A 857 13.20 -64.41 24.11
C GLN A 857 14.51 -63.64 23.99
N LEU A 858 14.79 -62.66 24.88
CA LEU A 858 16.06 -61.93 24.89
C LEU A 858 17.25 -62.86 25.18
N ASN A 859 17.09 -63.84 26.07
CA ASN A 859 18.11 -64.88 26.31
C ASN A 859 18.30 -65.80 25.10
N THR A 860 17.23 -66.13 24.39
CA THR A 860 17.29 -66.99 23.19
C THR A 860 17.97 -66.27 22.04
N TYR A 861 17.62 -65.00 21.78
CA TYR A 861 18.32 -64.18 20.79
C TYR A 861 19.78 -63.93 21.18
N ALA A 862 20.10 -63.76 22.47
CA ALA A 862 21.50 -63.68 22.94
C ALA A 862 22.27 -65.03 22.83
N ARG A 863 21.59 -66.18 22.70
CA ARG A 863 22.25 -67.46 22.39
C ARG A 863 22.45 -67.68 20.89
N ILE A 864 21.55 -67.14 20.06
CA ILE A 864 21.63 -67.23 18.59
C ILE A 864 22.61 -66.18 18.03
N PHE A 865 22.67 -65.00 18.64
CA PHE A 865 23.52 -63.87 18.26
C PHE A 865 24.38 -63.39 19.45
N PRO A 866 25.26 -64.24 20.03
CA PRO A 866 25.98 -63.93 21.28
C PRO A 866 26.96 -62.75 21.18
N GLU A 867 27.38 -62.41 19.97
CA GLU A 867 28.28 -61.27 19.70
C GLU A 867 27.51 -59.97 19.36
N ASN A 868 26.17 -59.97 19.32
CA ASN A 868 25.40 -58.75 19.06
C ASN A 868 25.19 -57.95 20.36
N PRO A 869 25.70 -56.71 20.46
CA PRO A 869 25.64 -55.92 21.68
C PRO A 869 24.25 -55.30 21.93
N ASP A 870 23.43 -55.12 20.91
CA ASP A 870 22.13 -54.44 21.04
C ASP A 870 21.15 -55.26 21.89
N ILE A 871 21.21 -56.59 21.77
CA ILE A 871 20.45 -57.52 22.62
C ILE A 871 20.90 -57.41 24.09
N LEU A 872 22.20 -57.27 24.36
CA LEU A 872 22.75 -57.13 25.71
C LEU A 872 22.41 -55.76 26.32
N ILE A 873 22.43 -54.69 25.52
CA ILE A 873 21.95 -53.36 25.94
C ILE A 873 20.44 -53.41 26.25
N ALA A 874 19.63 -54.10 25.43
CA ALA A 874 18.21 -54.30 25.69
C ALA A 874 17.95 -55.11 26.99
N GLN A 875 18.76 -56.13 27.28
CA GLN A 875 18.70 -56.88 28.55
C GLN A 875 19.06 -55.99 29.75
N ALA A 876 20.07 -55.12 29.63
CA ALA A 876 20.41 -54.19 30.70
C ALA A 876 19.30 -53.16 30.95
N GLN A 877 18.70 -52.60 29.89
CA GLN A 877 17.55 -51.70 30.01
C GLN A 877 16.32 -52.40 30.61
N TRP A 878 16.08 -53.68 30.29
CA TRP A 878 15.04 -54.51 30.91
C TRP A 878 15.29 -54.69 32.42
N LEU A 879 16.54 -54.92 32.84
CA LEU A 879 16.91 -55.01 34.26
C LEU A 879 16.72 -53.69 35.00
N ASP A 880 17.13 -52.56 34.40
CA ASP A 880 17.02 -51.24 35.02
C ASP A 880 15.56 -50.81 35.24
N ARG A 881 14.69 -51.03 34.23
CA ARG A 881 13.23 -50.82 34.35
C ARG A 881 12.57 -51.64 35.46
N ARG A 882 13.21 -52.73 35.91
CA ARG A 882 12.76 -53.58 37.04
C ARG A 882 13.45 -53.22 38.36
N GLN A 883 14.03 -52.03 38.46
CA GLN A 883 14.84 -51.53 39.59
C GLN A 883 16.09 -52.36 39.91
N ARG A 884 16.47 -53.31 39.04
CA ARG A 884 17.70 -54.13 39.17
C ARG A 884 18.89 -53.38 38.59
N ARG A 885 18.99 -52.08 38.89
CA ARG A 885 19.96 -51.12 38.35
C ARG A 885 21.41 -51.54 38.58
N ILE A 886 21.70 -52.23 39.70
CA ILE A 886 23.02 -52.81 40.00
C ILE A 886 23.38 -53.89 38.97
N GLU A 887 22.44 -54.75 38.59
CA GLU A 887 22.67 -55.82 37.62
C GLU A 887 22.70 -55.29 36.17
N ALA A 888 21.83 -54.33 35.84
CA ALA A 888 21.87 -53.59 34.58
C ALA A 888 23.23 -52.91 34.36
N ARG A 889 23.71 -52.22 35.41
CA ARG A 889 25.03 -51.58 35.44
C ARG A 889 26.13 -52.61 35.29
N GLY A 890 26.15 -53.69 36.08
CA GLY A 890 27.18 -54.73 36.00
C GLY A 890 27.24 -55.44 34.63
N MET A 891 26.09 -55.64 34.00
CA MET A 891 25.99 -56.15 32.63
C MET A 891 26.62 -55.18 31.62
N LEU A 892 26.34 -53.88 31.74
CA LEU A 892 26.94 -52.85 30.87
C LEU A 892 28.42 -52.61 31.16
N GLU A 893 28.88 -52.70 32.41
CA GLU A 893 30.31 -52.67 32.76
C GLU A 893 31.07 -53.86 32.14
N THR A 894 30.43 -55.04 32.12
CA THR A 894 30.99 -56.25 31.46
C THR A 894 31.02 -56.07 29.94
N LEU A 895 29.93 -55.61 29.32
CA LEU A 895 29.87 -55.33 27.88
C LEU A 895 30.87 -54.26 27.44
N VAL A 896 31.07 -53.21 28.24
CA VAL A 896 32.07 -52.14 27.99
C VAL A 896 33.51 -52.64 28.21
N LYS A 897 33.71 -53.72 28.98
CA LYS A 897 35.01 -54.37 29.16
C LYS A 897 35.34 -55.36 28.04
N GLU A 898 34.35 -56.12 27.57
CA GLU A 898 34.49 -57.12 26.50
C GLU A 898 34.46 -56.48 25.09
N SER A 899 33.66 -55.43 24.92
CA SER A 899 33.63 -54.58 23.72
C SER A 899 34.02 -53.13 24.07
N PRO A 900 35.30 -52.80 24.34
CA PRO A 900 35.73 -51.46 24.71
C PRO A 900 35.35 -50.36 23.72
N LEU A 901 35.23 -50.71 22.43
CA LEU A 901 34.86 -49.80 21.33
C LEU A 901 33.34 -49.57 21.19
N ASN A 902 32.49 -50.23 21.99
CA ASN A 902 31.05 -50.06 21.90
C ASN A 902 30.60 -48.75 22.57
N LEU A 903 30.33 -47.74 21.74
CA LEU A 903 29.90 -46.42 22.17
C LEU A 903 28.51 -46.43 22.83
N SER A 904 27.55 -47.18 22.28
CA SER A 904 26.18 -47.31 22.80
C SER A 904 26.15 -47.88 24.22
N ALA A 905 26.96 -48.90 24.51
CA ALA A 905 27.08 -49.50 25.83
C ALA A 905 27.69 -48.53 26.86
N ARG A 906 28.67 -47.71 26.46
CA ARG A 906 29.25 -46.66 27.33
C ARG A 906 28.26 -45.55 27.67
N ILE A 907 27.42 -45.14 26.71
CA ILE A 907 26.36 -44.14 26.93
C ILE A 907 25.29 -44.71 27.87
N ALA A 908 24.85 -45.95 27.64
CA ALA A 908 23.90 -46.63 28.52
C ALA A 908 24.44 -46.74 29.95
N LEU A 909 25.73 -47.08 30.11
CA LEU A 909 26.39 -47.14 31.43
C LEU A 909 26.47 -45.76 32.12
N LEU A 910 26.83 -44.70 31.37
CA LEU A 910 26.94 -43.33 31.90
C LEU A 910 25.62 -42.84 32.53
N ASN A 911 24.49 -43.17 31.91
CA ASN A 911 23.16 -42.81 32.43
C ASN A 911 22.80 -43.53 33.74
N LEU A 912 23.44 -44.67 34.05
CA LEU A 912 23.24 -45.41 35.29
C LEU A 912 24.23 -45.04 36.41
N GLN A 913 25.15 -44.09 36.20
CA GLN A 913 26.18 -43.71 37.18
C GLN A 913 25.83 -42.43 37.95
N ASP A 914 25.59 -42.56 39.26
CA ASP A 914 25.23 -41.45 40.15
C ASP A 914 26.47 -40.70 40.71
N GLU A 915 27.62 -41.38 40.83
CA GLU A 915 28.85 -40.79 41.36
C GLU A 915 29.63 -39.97 40.30
N PRO A 916 30.03 -38.71 40.60
CA PRO A 916 30.84 -37.89 39.70
C PRO A 916 32.15 -38.56 39.26
N GLY A 917 32.83 -39.25 40.19
CA GLY A 917 34.09 -39.94 39.90
C GLY A 917 33.94 -41.06 38.87
N GLU A 918 32.79 -41.73 38.84
CA GLU A 918 32.49 -42.81 37.89
C GLU A 918 32.14 -42.25 36.51
N ARG A 919 31.25 -41.24 36.46
CA ARG A 919 30.92 -40.54 35.22
C ARG A 919 32.17 -39.98 34.54
N TYR A 920 33.06 -39.36 35.30
CA TYR A 920 34.34 -38.83 34.81
C TYR A 920 35.21 -39.92 34.11
N GLN A 921 35.28 -41.13 34.66
CA GLN A 921 36.04 -42.23 34.06
C GLN A 921 35.33 -42.81 32.82
N THR A 922 34.01 -42.96 32.86
CA THR A 922 33.22 -43.40 31.68
C THR A 922 33.35 -42.39 30.54
N MET A 923 33.29 -41.09 30.83
CA MET A 923 33.50 -40.01 29.86
C MET A 923 34.92 -40.00 29.29
N ARG A 924 35.96 -40.26 30.09
CA ARG A 924 37.32 -40.50 29.56
C ARG A 924 37.34 -41.69 28.58
N GLY A 925 36.68 -42.80 28.93
CA GLY A 925 36.56 -43.94 28.03
C GLY A 925 35.85 -43.63 26.71
N ILE A 926 34.80 -42.79 26.75
CA ILE A 926 34.12 -42.29 25.54
C ILE A 926 35.06 -41.38 24.71
N LEU A 927 35.80 -40.49 25.36
CA LEU A 927 36.81 -39.63 24.73
C LEU A 927 37.91 -40.44 24.04
N ASP A 928 38.37 -41.54 24.65
CA ASP A 928 39.39 -42.41 24.06
C ASP A 928 38.90 -43.14 22.80
N LEU A 929 37.59 -43.42 22.69
CA LEU A 929 36.99 -43.84 21.42
C LEU A 929 37.02 -42.70 20.40
N GLY A 930 36.56 -41.51 20.80
CA GLY A 930 36.55 -40.31 19.96
C GLY A 930 37.93 -39.91 19.42
N ARG A 931 39.01 -40.25 20.13
CA ARG A 931 40.39 -40.05 19.66
C ARG A 931 40.74 -40.90 18.43
N THR A 932 40.16 -42.09 18.27
CA THR A 932 40.43 -42.97 17.12
C THR A 932 39.92 -42.35 15.81
N PRO A 933 40.63 -42.47 14.66
CA PRO A 933 40.29 -41.73 13.44
C PRO A 933 38.85 -41.91 12.97
N ASP A 934 38.37 -43.15 12.90
CA ASP A 934 37.07 -43.50 12.31
C ASP A 934 35.89 -43.01 13.16
N PHE A 935 36.10 -42.83 14.47
CA PHE A 935 35.09 -42.35 15.42
C PHE A 935 35.11 -40.83 15.61
N GLN A 936 36.01 -40.07 14.98
CA GLN A 936 36.10 -38.61 15.15
C GLN A 936 34.82 -37.87 14.73
N ILE A 937 34.12 -38.34 13.69
CA ILE A 937 32.83 -37.79 13.27
C ILE A 937 31.68 -38.36 14.14
N PRO A 938 31.52 -39.69 14.33
CA PRO A 938 30.52 -40.26 15.24
C PRO A 938 30.54 -39.71 16.67
N PHE A 939 31.72 -39.52 17.28
CA PHE A 939 31.85 -38.96 18.61
C PHE A 939 31.38 -37.50 18.67
N GLY A 940 31.69 -36.70 17.65
CA GLY A 940 31.17 -35.33 17.53
C GLY A 940 29.64 -35.29 17.48
N HIS A 941 29.01 -36.15 16.66
CA HIS A 941 27.54 -36.28 16.67
C HIS A 941 26.98 -36.77 18.01
N THR A 942 27.74 -37.63 18.72
CA THR A 942 27.34 -38.16 20.03
C THR A 942 27.40 -37.11 21.15
N LEU A 943 28.42 -36.24 21.16
CA LEU A 943 28.52 -35.11 22.10
C LEU A 943 27.28 -34.21 22.06
N LEU A 944 26.75 -33.96 20.86
CA LEU A 944 25.52 -33.20 20.65
C LEU A 944 24.28 -34.02 21.01
N GLY A 945 24.11 -35.19 20.39
CA GLY A 945 22.87 -35.97 20.45
C GLY A 945 22.54 -36.53 21.84
N MET A 946 23.56 -36.82 22.66
CA MET A 946 23.42 -37.33 24.02
C MET A 946 23.68 -36.26 25.10
N GLU A 947 23.68 -34.97 24.73
CA GLU A 947 23.93 -33.81 25.60
C GLU A 947 25.17 -33.92 26.53
N LEU A 948 26.22 -34.63 26.12
CA LEU A 948 27.35 -34.99 27.01
C LEU A 948 28.12 -33.78 27.59
N LEU A 949 27.95 -32.58 27.02
CA LEU A 949 28.53 -31.34 27.50
C LEU A 949 27.74 -30.68 28.66
N THR A 950 26.51 -31.11 28.97
CA THR A 950 25.71 -30.53 30.07
C THR A 950 26.00 -31.17 31.43
N PHE A 951 26.79 -32.24 31.48
CA PHE A 951 27.24 -32.85 32.74
C PHE A 951 28.32 -31.99 33.40
N PRO A 952 28.36 -31.88 34.74
CA PRO A 952 29.45 -31.20 35.46
C PRO A 952 30.84 -31.78 35.15
N GLU A 953 30.93 -33.10 34.88
CA GLU A 953 32.18 -33.80 34.62
C GLU A 953 32.69 -33.66 33.17
N SER A 954 31.92 -33.00 32.28
CA SER A 954 32.18 -32.86 30.84
C SER A 954 33.51 -32.19 30.47
N GLY A 955 34.16 -31.52 31.43
CA GLY A 955 35.46 -30.87 31.26
C GLY A 955 36.57 -31.77 30.70
N VAL A 956 36.45 -33.10 30.82
CA VAL A 956 37.36 -34.06 30.15
C VAL A 956 37.40 -33.90 28.64
N PHE A 957 36.31 -33.46 28.01
CA PHE A 957 36.21 -33.31 26.56
C PHE A 957 36.85 -32.01 26.05
N PHE A 958 36.95 -30.97 26.88
CA PHE A 958 37.17 -29.59 26.41
C PHE A 958 38.51 -29.41 25.68
N ASP A 959 39.61 -29.96 26.20
CA ASP A 959 40.92 -29.83 25.53
C ASP A 959 41.02 -30.65 24.25
N TYR A 960 40.29 -31.76 24.15
CA TYR A 960 40.18 -32.51 22.91
C TYR A 960 39.35 -31.76 21.86
N VAL A 961 38.18 -31.22 22.25
CA VAL A 961 37.35 -30.35 21.41
C VAL A 961 38.17 -29.17 20.88
N ARG A 962 38.85 -28.43 21.76
CA ARG A 962 39.77 -27.32 21.40
C ARG A 962 40.88 -27.76 20.43
N THR A 963 41.40 -28.98 20.58
CA THR A 963 42.47 -29.51 19.72
C THR A 963 41.95 -29.88 18.34
N GLN A 964 40.79 -30.55 18.23
CA GLN A 964 40.20 -30.89 16.93
C GLN A 964 39.70 -29.64 16.18
N ALA A 965 39.09 -28.69 16.87
CA ALA A 965 38.67 -27.40 16.29
C ALA A 965 39.85 -26.60 15.69
N ARG A 966 41.06 -26.75 16.24
CA ARG A 966 42.29 -26.09 15.76
C ARG A 966 43.10 -26.92 14.75
N ARG A 967 42.67 -28.14 14.42
CA ARG A 967 43.43 -29.09 13.59
C ARG A 967 43.44 -28.69 12.12
N LYS A 968 44.60 -28.75 11.48
CA LYS A 968 44.74 -28.63 10.01
C LYS A 968 44.70 -30.03 9.40
N GLY A 969 43.83 -30.23 8.42
CA GLY A 969 43.57 -31.55 7.80
C GLY A 969 42.12 -31.67 7.35
N ASP A 970 41.34 -32.50 8.04
CA ASP A 970 39.93 -32.75 7.73
C ASP A 970 39.02 -31.57 8.14
N ALA A 971 38.44 -30.90 7.15
CA ALA A 971 37.54 -29.76 7.34
C ALA A 971 36.18 -30.15 7.96
N LYS A 972 35.70 -31.38 7.74
CA LYS A 972 34.42 -31.88 8.29
C LYS A 972 34.57 -32.19 9.77
N VAL A 973 35.66 -32.85 10.18
CA VAL A 973 36.02 -33.02 11.60
C VAL A 973 36.17 -31.64 12.26
N LYS A 974 36.97 -30.75 11.66
CA LYS A 974 37.20 -29.40 12.20
C LYS A 974 35.90 -28.64 12.47
N SER A 975 35.01 -28.57 11.48
CA SER A 975 33.72 -27.86 11.57
C SER A 975 32.82 -28.40 12.68
N ILE A 976 32.77 -29.73 12.88
CA ILE A 976 31.98 -30.33 13.98
C ILE A 976 32.52 -29.87 15.34
N TYR A 977 33.83 -29.95 15.57
CA TYR A 977 34.41 -29.58 16.87
C TYR A 977 34.49 -28.07 17.13
N GLU A 978 34.54 -27.23 16.09
CA GLU A 978 34.39 -25.77 16.25
C GLU A 978 33.02 -25.39 16.83
N SER A 979 31.96 -26.14 16.52
CA SER A 979 30.61 -25.86 17.06
C SER A 979 30.45 -26.09 18.57
N PHE A 980 31.40 -26.81 19.20
CA PHE A 980 31.42 -27.07 20.65
C PHE A 980 32.36 -26.16 21.44
N LEU A 981 32.99 -25.17 20.81
CA LEU A 981 33.71 -24.13 21.55
C LEU A 981 32.69 -23.24 22.28
N PRO A 982 32.95 -22.82 23.54
CA PRO A 982 31.99 -22.02 24.31
C PRO A 982 31.81 -20.64 23.68
N LEU A 983 30.58 -20.12 23.72
CA LEU A 983 30.25 -18.79 23.23
C LEU A 983 30.96 -17.70 24.05
N THR A 984 31.79 -16.89 23.39
CA THR A 984 32.53 -15.75 24.00
C THR A 984 32.04 -14.37 23.57
N ASN A 985 31.09 -14.32 22.63
CA ASN A 985 30.67 -13.10 21.94
C ASN A 985 29.17 -12.90 22.12
N HIS A 986 28.71 -11.65 22.17
CA HIS A 986 27.29 -11.32 22.08
C HIS A 986 26.71 -11.81 20.74
N VAL A 987 25.65 -12.61 20.80
CA VAL A 987 24.84 -13.01 19.65
C VAL A 987 23.56 -12.18 19.66
N THR A 988 23.37 -11.41 18.59
CA THR A 988 22.14 -10.65 18.36
C THR A 988 21.55 -11.06 17.00
N ASP A 989 20.29 -11.47 17.04
CA ASP A 989 19.52 -11.96 15.91
C ASP A 989 18.25 -11.10 15.83
N ASP A 990 18.37 -9.98 15.13
CA ASP A 990 17.24 -9.07 14.89
C ASP A 990 16.39 -9.57 13.72
N PHE A 991 15.35 -10.33 14.08
CA PHE A 991 14.43 -10.94 13.14
C PHE A 991 13.63 -9.93 12.33
N ALA A 992 13.57 -8.64 12.68
CA ALA A 992 12.98 -7.65 11.78
C ALA A 992 13.82 -7.44 10.49
N SER A 993 15.10 -7.84 10.50
CA SER A 993 16.10 -7.46 9.49
C SER A 993 16.78 -8.60 8.72
N GLY A 994 16.69 -9.85 9.20
CA GLY A 994 17.52 -10.96 8.69
C GLY A 994 16.87 -12.33 8.66
N GLN A 995 17.61 -13.30 8.10
CA GLN A 995 17.40 -14.71 8.40
C GLN A 995 18.03 -15.02 9.76
N LEU A 996 17.42 -15.95 10.51
CA LEU A 996 17.98 -16.55 11.72
C LEU A 996 19.41 -17.01 11.43
N SER A 997 20.38 -16.50 12.20
CA SER A 997 21.77 -16.86 12.03
C SER A 997 22.01 -18.33 12.37
N ASP A 998 23.05 -18.92 11.78
CA ASP A 998 23.48 -20.29 12.10
C ASP A 998 23.82 -20.49 13.59
N SER A 999 23.88 -19.42 14.38
CA SER A 999 24.01 -19.46 15.85
C SER A 999 22.86 -20.19 16.54
N TRP A 1000 21.70 -20.39 15.91
CA TRP A 1000 20.54 -21.03 16.55
C TRP A 1000 20.14 -22.36 15.92
N ILE A 1001 19.48 -23.20 16.72
CA ILE A 1001 19.00 -24.53 16.37
C ILE A 1001 17.53 -24.62 16.79
N ALA A 1002 16.62 -24.83 15.84
CA ALA A 1002 15.21 -25.09 16.12
C ALA A 1002 14.94 -26.58 16.35
N SER A 1003 14.05 -26.93 17.28
CA SER A 1003 13.58 -28.31 17.46
C SER A 1003 12.66 -28.76 16.31
N SER A 1004 11.72 -27.88 15.95
CA SER A 1004 10.54 -28.20 15.13
C SER A 1004 9.77 -26.91 14.84
N GLY A 1005 9.04 -26.86 13.71
CA GLY A 1005 8.00 -25.85 13.47
C GLY A 1005 8.40 -24.36 13.57
N LEU A 1006 9.69 -24.04 13.47
CA LEU A 1006 10.15 -22.67 13.28
C LEU A 1006 9.73 -22.20 11.88
N ARG A 1007 8.89 -21.16 11.83
CA ARG A 1007 8.41 -20.53 10.60
C ARG A 1007 8.90 -19.10 10.52
N GLN A 1008 9.66 -18.76 9.48
CA GLN A 1008 9.89 -17.36 9.15
C GLN A 1008 8.57 -16.76 8.61
N LEU A 1009 8.12 -15.67 9.22
CA LEU A 1009 7.06 -14.80 8.71
C LEU A 1009 7.73 -13.56 8.07
N ASP A 1010 6.96 -12.78 7.31
CA ASP A 1010 7.53 -11.67 6.51
C ASP A 1010 8.04 -10.52 7.40
N ARG A 1011 8.87 -9.63 6.82
CA ARG A 1011 9.78 -8.76 7.59
C ARG A 1011 10.54 -9.55 8.66
N GLY A 1012 11.01 -10.75 8.25
CA GLY A 1012 11.84 -11.70 8.97
C GLY A 1012 11.34 -12.28 10.30
N ARG A 1013 10.27 -11.75 10.92
CA ARG A 1013 9.76 -12.18 12.25
C ARG A 1013 9.64 -13.71 12.33
N TYR A 1014 10.21 -14.36 13.33
CA TYR A 1014 10.12 -15.82 13.45
C TYR A 1014 8.96 -16.21 14.37
N GLU A 1015 8.02 -17.01 13.86
CA GLU A 1015 7.04 -17.74 14.67
C GLU A 1015 7.63 -19.11 15.00
N LEU A 1016 7.92 -19.37 16.28
CA LEU A 1016 8.01 -20.74 16.76
C LEU A 1016 6.58 -21.27 16.90
N ARG A 1017 6.29 -22.43 16.33
CA ARG A 1017 5.06 -23.17 16.57
C ARG A 1017 5.35 -24.65 16.82
N ALA A 1018 4.71 -25.25 17.82
CA ALA A 1018 4.87 -26.68 18.09
C ALA A 1018 4.20 -27.51 16.98
N ALA A 1019 4.80 -28.68 16.69
CA ALA A 1019 4.21 -29.64 15.75
C ALA A 1019 2.94 -30.28 16.33
N VAL A 1020 2.12 -30.91 15.49
CA VAL A 1020 0.79 -31.44 15.89
C VAL A 1020 0.89 -32.56 16.94
N ASP A 1021 2.05 -33.24 17.01
CA ASP A 1021 2.44 -34.25 18.00
C ASP A 1021 3.13 -33.67 19.24
N GLN A 1022 3.37 -32.35 19.30
CA GLN A 1022 4.27 -31.72 20.28
C GLN A 1022 3.59 -30.62 21.11
N ALA A 1023 3.83 -30.67 22.42
CA ALA A 1023 3.39 -29.66 23.39
C ALA A 1023 4.30 -28.42 23.44
N GLU A 1024 5.50 -28.51 22.87
CA GLU A 1024 6.54 -27.48 22.92
C GLU A 1024 7.32 -27.42 21.60
N THR A 1025 7.89 -26.27 21.28
CA THR A 1025 9.02 -26.11 20.35
C THR A 1025 10.02 -25.15 20.95
N TYR A 1026 11.31 -25.26 20.61
CA TYR A 1026 12.34 -24.36 21.11
C TYR A 1026 13.35 -23.91 20.05
N LEU A 1027 13.87 -22.70 20.25
CA LEU A 1027 15.13 -22.23 19.67
C LEU A 1027 16.22 -22.36 20.75
N ARG A 1028 17.24 -23.16 20.44
CA ARG A 1028 18.45 -23.37 21.23
C ARG A 1028 19.60 -22.58 20.64
N LEU A 1029 20.30 -21.80 21.45
CA LEU A 1029 21.54 -21.13 21.06
C LEU A 1029 22.66 -22.17 20.99
N ARG A 1030 23.27 -22.34 19.81
CA ARG A 1030 24.48 -23.15 19.58
C ARG A 1030 25.62 -22.61 20.45
N SER A 1031 26.47 -23.49 20.96
CA SER A 1031 27.67 -23.11 21.73
C SER A 1031 27.37 -22.46 23.11
N SER A 1032 26.11 -22.44 23.53
CA SER A 1032 25.66 -21.89 24.82
C SER A 1032 25.71 -22.91 25.98
N GLU A 1033 25.98 -24.18 25.69
CA GLU A 1033 25.90 -25.30 26.65
C GLU A 1033 26.76 -25.10 27.91
N LEU A 1034 27.83 -24.32 27.80
CA LEU A 1034 28.81 -24.04 28.85
C LEU A 1034 28.73 -22.59 29.39
N MET A 1035 27.71 -21.83 29.00
CA MET A 1035 27.51 -20.44 29.40
C MET A 1035 26.94 -20.38 30.84
N ARG A 1036 27.81 -20.08 31.82
CA ARG A 1036 27.42 -19.94 33.24
C ARG A 1036 26.61 -18.67 33.49
N ASP A 1037 27.20 -17.52 33.16
CA ASP A 1037 26.70 -16.18 33.45
C ASP A 1037 26.36 -15.43 32.17
N GLY A 1038 25.31 -14.63 32.18
CA GLY A 1038 24.82 -13.96 30.98
C GLY A 1038 23.37 -13.52 31.06
N TYR A 1039 22.86 -13.00 29.95
CA TYR A 1039 21.42 -12.82 29.76
C TYR A 1039 20.97 -13.35 28.40
N ILE A 1040 19.70 -13.75 28.33
CA ILE A 1040 18.95 -13.92 27.09
C ILE A 1040 17.74 -13.01 27.12
N GLU A 1041 17.48 -12.33 26.01
CA GLU A 1041 16.48 -11.29 25.86
C GLU A 1041 15.72 -11.50 24.56
N ALA A 1042 14.39 -11.49 24.62
CA ALA A 1042 13.51 -11.70 23.48
C ALA A 1042 12.48 -10.58 23.38
N ILE A 1043 12.19 -10.12 22.17
CA ILE A 1043 11.05 -9.23 21.91
C ILE A 1043 9.93 -10.09 21.30
N VAL A 1044 8.84 -10.29 22.03
CA VAL A 1044 7.72 -11.17 21.66
C VAL A 1044 6.55 -10.31 21.17
N ASP A 1045 6.12 -10.51 19.93
CA ASP A 1045 5.03 -9.80 19.25
C ASP A 1045 3.65 -10.38 19.63
N GLU A 1046 3.54 -11.71 19.57
CA GLU A 1046 2.35 -12.50 19.89
C GLU A 1046 2.77 -13.82 20.53
N SER A 1047 1.92 -14.40 21.37
CA SER A 1047 2.07 -15.77 21.87
C SER A 1047 0.71 -16.39 22.16
N GLN A 1048 0.62 -17.72 22.01
CA GLN A 1048 -0.54 -18.55 22.29
C GLN A 1048 -0.04 -19.78 23.07
N GLY A 1049 -0.62 -20.00 24.25
CA GLY A 1049 -0.03 -20.84 25.29
C GLY A 1049 0.93 -20.03 26.18
N PHE A 1050 1.80 -20.74 26.90
CA PHE A 1050 2.90 -20.19 27.68
C PHE A 1050 4.04 -19.73 26.76
N PHE A 1051 4.87 -18.79 27.21
CA PHE A 1051 6.15 -18.47 26.59
C PHE A 1051 7.27 -18.41 27.62
N TRP A 1052 8.37 -19.10 27.35
CA TRP A 1052 9.54 -19.22 28.23
C TRP A 1052 10.83 -18.73 27.54
N LEU A 1053 11.60 -17.93 28.27
CA LEU A 1053 13.05 -17.83 28.13
C LEU A 1053 13.71 -18.92 28.98
N TYR A 1054 14.78 -19.53 28.47
CA TYR A 1054 15.56 -20.57 29.15
C TYR A 1054 17.02 -20.16 29.30
N ALA A 1055 17.56 -20.43 30.49
CA ALA A 1055 18.98 -20.52 30.76
C ALA A 1055 19.30 -21.91 31.32
N ARG A 1056 20.47 -22.47 30.97
CA ARG A 1056 20.94 -23.76 31.48
C ARG A 1056 19.91 -24.91 31.35
N ARG A 1057 19.20 -25.05 30.22
CA ARG A 1057 18.27 -26.17 29.97
C ARG A 1057 19.00 -27.43 29.49
N SER A 1058 18.56 -28.59 29.97
CA SER A 1058 18.95 -29.93 29.53
C SER A 1058 17.81 -30.92 29.82
N ALA A 1059 17.98 -32.19 29.49
CA ALA A 1059 17.09 -33.26 29.96
C ALA A 1059 17.01 -33.41 31.50
N ARG A 1060 17.91 -32.79 32.28
CA ARG A 1060 17.99 -32.94 33.75
C ARG A 1060 17.83 -31.65 34.55
N ALA A 1061 17.96 -30.47 33.95
CA ALA A 1061 17.87 -29.19 34.67
C ALA A 1061 17.33 -28.07 33.77
N MET A 1062 16.74 -27.03 34.37
CA MET A 1062 16.14 -25.92 33.62
C MET A 1062 15.95 -24.67 34.50
N LEU A 1063 16.52 -23.53 34.11
CA LEU A 1063 16.13 -22.21 34.63
C LEU A 1063 15.23 -21.53 33.60
N ARG A 1064 14.11 -20.94 34.02
CA ARG A 1064 13.16 -20.31 33.09
C ARG A 1064 12.49 -19.05 33.62
N PHE A 1065 12.18 -18.14 32.71
CA PHE A 1065 11.41 -16.92 32.96
C PHE A 1065 10.39 -16.73 31.84
N GLY A 1066 9.13 -16.50 32.17
CA GLY A 1066 8.08 -16.57 31.18
C GLY A 1066 6.69 -16.31 31.73
N PHE A 1067 5.69 -16.30 30.86
CA PHE A 1067 4.29 -16.08 31.22
C PHE A 1067 3.41 -17.25 30.78
N ASP A 1068 2.28 -17.40 31.44
CA ASP A 1068 1.24 -18.38 31.11
C ASP A 1068 0.07 -17.76 30.31
N HIS A 1069 -0.95 -18.59 30.07
CA HIS A 1069 -2.17 -18.22 29.38
C HIS A 1069 -3.33 -17.85 30.33
N GLU A 1070 -3.14 -17.98 31.65
CA GLU A 1070 -4.12 -17.66 32.70
C GLU A 1070 -3.96 -16.21 33.21
N GLY A 1071 -2.80 -15.58 32.97
CA GLY A 1071 -2.52 -14.20 33.32
C GLY A 1071 -1.46 -14.04 34.42
N PHE A 1072 -0.46 -14.92 34.47
CA PHE A 1072 0.68 -14.84 35.38
C PHE A 1072 2.02 -14.80 34.64
N ILE A 1073 3.04 -14.31 35.35
CA ILE A 1073 4.46 -14.33 34.94
C ILE A 1073 5.28 -14.98 36.05
N HIS A 1074 6.24 -15.84 35.69
CA HIS A 1074 6.98 -16.73 36.59
C HIS A 1074 8.48 -16.72 36.32
N LEU A 1075 9.27 -16.96 37.37
CA LEU A 1075 10.73 -17.12 37.37
C LEU A 1075 11.08 -18.37 38.18
N GLN A 1076 11.65 -19.40 37.54
CA GLN A 1076 11.69 -20.78 38.07
C GLN A 1076 13.03 -21.50 37.86
N ALA A 1077 13.35 -22.42 38.76
CA ALA A 1077 14.48 -23.34 38.68
C ALA A 1077 14.04 -24.79 38.93
N TRP A 1078 14.44 -25.72 38.05
CA TRP A 1078 14.08 -27.13 38.07
C TRP A 1078 15.32 -28.05 37.99
N LEU A 1079 15.25 -29.22 38.65
CA LEU A 1079 16.29 -30.26 38.63
C LEU A 1079 15.65 -31.66 38.72
N ASN A 1080 16.06 -32.59 37.86
CA ASN A 1080 15.54 -33.96 37.71
C ASN A 1080 14.00 -34.10 37.67
N GLY A 1081 13.29 -33.05 37.25
CA GLY A 1081 11.82 -33.00 37.20
C GLY A 1081 11.15 -32.34 38.41
N GLU A 1082 11.92 -31.98 39.45
CA GLU A 1082 11.42 -31.26 40.63
C GLU A 1082 11.60 -29.75 40.47
N LEU A 1083 10.59 -28.97 40.91
CA LEU A 1083 10.63 -27.51 40.98
C LEU A 1083 11.30 -27.08 42.29
N LEU A 1084 12.52 -26.57 42.22
CA LEU A 1084 13.33 -26.22 43.40
C LEU A 1084 13.15 -24.77 43.86
N ALA A 1085 12.85 -23.85 42.93
CA ALA A 1085 12.56 -22.45 43.27
C ALA A 1085 11.57 -21.83 42.27
N ASN A 1086 10.68 -20.95 42.76
CA ASN A 1086 9.64 -20.28 41.97
C ASN A 1086 9.29 -18.91 42.57
N ALA A 1087 9.29 -17.86 41.74
CA ALA A 1087 8.55 -16.62 41.97
C ALA A 1087 7.46 -16.49 40.90
N THR A 1088 6.28 -15.99 41.26
CA THR A 1088 5.12 -15.85 40.35
C THR A 1088 4.29 -14.63 40.76
N ARG A 1089 3.78 -13.86 39.79
CA ARG A 1089 2.82 -12.77 40.04
C ARG A 1089 1.78 -12.64 38.91
N PRO A 1090 0.59 -12.05 39.18
CA PRO A 1090 -0.34 -11.67 38.12
C PRO A 1090 0.28 -10.69 37.12
N TRP A 1091 -0.09 -10.83 35.85
CA TRP A 1091 0.46 -10.08 34.73
C TRP A 1091 -0.53 -9.97 33.57
N VAL A 1092 -0.88 -8.74 33.21
CA VAL A 1092 -1.62 -8.44 31.97
C VAL A 1092 -0.62 -8.02 30.90
N ARG A 1093 -0.62 -8.74 29.77
CA ARG A 1093 0.30 -8.48 28.66
C ARG A 1093 0.06 -7.08 28.05
N PRO A 1094 1.08 -6.20 27.98
CA PRO A 1094 0.94 -4.90 27.30
C PRO A 1094 0.59 -5.06 25.81
N PRO A 1095 -0.15 -4.12 25.20
CA PRO A 1095 -0.47 -4.18 23.77
C PRO A 1095 0.79 -4.00 22.90
N GLY A 1096 0.96 -4.88 21.91
CA GLY A 1096 2.10 -4.87 20.98
C GLY A 1096 3.27 -5.75 21.43
N GLY A 1097 4.48 -5.41 20.97
CA GLY A 1097 5.70 -6.14 21.26
C GLY A 1097 6.16 -5.98 22.72
N VAL A 1098 6.40 -7.10 23.40
CA VAL A 1098 6.86 -7.17 24.78
C VAL A 1098 8.31 -7.62 24.81
N LYS A 1099 9.21 -6.78 25.31
CA LYS A 1099 10.62 -7.09 25.49
C LYS A 1099 10.83 -7.78 26.84
N MET A 1100 11.30 -9.02 26.85
CA MET A 1100 11.56 -9.82 28.07
C MET A 1100 13.04 -10.16 28.17
N ARG A 1101 13.62 -10.11 29.37
CA ARG A 1101 15.00 -10.53 29.64
C ARG A 1101 15.07 -11.48 30.82
N LEU A 1102 15.79 -12.58 30.67
CA LEU A 1102 16.23 -13.47 31.72
C LEU A 1102 17.74 -13.30 31.92
N GLU A 1103 18.16 -13.00 33.14
CA GLU A 1103 19.57 -12.75 33.47
C GLU A 1103 20.04 -13.65 34.61
N VAL A 1104 21.24 -14.22 34.46
CA VAL A 1104 21.91 -15.09 35.44
C VAL A 1104 23.26 -14.48 35.78
N ARG A 1105 23.53 -14.26 37.07
CA ARG A 1105 24.85 -13.87 37.57
C ARG A 1105 25.23 -14.71 38.79
N GLY A 1106 26.27 -15.53 38.65
CA GLY A 1106 26.66 -16.53 39.62
C GLY A 1106 25.50 -17.50 39.85
N ASP A 1107 24.91 -17.38 41.03
CA ASP A 1107 23.86 -18.24 41.52
C ASP A 1107 22.53 -17.47 41.76
N GLY A 1108 22.40 -16.26 41.18
CA GLY A 1108 21.20 -15.43 41.20
C GLY A 1108 20.54 -15.29 39.81
N LEU A 1109 19.22 -15.49 39.77
CA LEU A 1109 18.35 -15.46 38.58
C LEU A 1109 17.39 -14.26 38.64
N ARG A 1110 17.27 -13.49 37.55
CA ARG A 1110 16.45 -12.27 37.46
C ARG A 1110 15.61 -12.22 36.18
N GLY A 1111 14.46 -11.55 36.24
CA GLY A 1111 13.51 -11.41 35.13
C GLY A 1111 13.00 -9.98 34.95
N PHE A 1112 13.11 -9.44 33.73
CA PHE A 1112 12.73 -8.08 33.38
C PHE A 1112 11.72 -8.04 32.21
N VAL A 1113 10.83 -7.05 32.21
CA VAL A 1113 9.92 -6.74 31.09
C VAL A 1113 10.02 -5.25 30.74
N ASN A 1114 10.20 -4.94 29.46
CA ASN A 1114 10.40 -3.60 28.90
C ASN A 1114 11.47 -2.77 29.65
N GLY A 1115 12.51 -3.45 30.16
CA GLY A 1115 13.61 -2.84 30.92
C GLY A 1115 13.37 -2.67 32.42
N LEU A 1116 12.21 -3.07 32.95
CA LEU A 1116 11.88 -3.02 34.38
C LEU A 1116 11.94 -4.41 35.00
N GLU A 1117 12.54 -4.55 36.18
CA GLU A 1117 12.59 -5.81 36.92
C GLU A 1117 11.18 -6.15 37.45
N ILE A 1118 10.75 -7.41 37.27
CA ILE A 1118 9.35 -7.83 37.54
C ILE A 1118 9.15 -8.36 38.97
N PHE A 1119 10.22 -8.75 39.66
CA PHE A 1119 10.19 -9.30 41.01
C PHE A 1119 11.14 -8.51 41.92
N ASP A 1120 10.75 -8.32 43.18
CA ASP A 1120 11.48 -7.48 44.13
C ASP A 1120 12.81 -8.10 44.63
N ALA A 1121 13.04 -9.38 44.32
CA ALA A 1121 14.25 -10.14 44.69
C ALA A 1121 14.61 -11.17 43.61
N PRO A 1122 15.91 -11.49 43.42
CA PRO A 1122 16.35 -12.57 42.56
C PRO A 1122 15.95 -13.94 43.12
N VAL A 1123 15.76 -14.91 42.23
CA VAL A 1123 15.57 -16.33 42.58
C VAL A 1123 16.94 -17.01 42.67
N GLU A 1124 17.14 -17.89 43.66
CA GLU A 1124 18.39 -18.63 43.83
C GLU A 1124 18.51 -19.78 42.81
N VAL A 1125 19.71 -19.99 42.29
CA VAL A 1125 20.04 -21.10 41.38
C VAL A 1125 20.63 -22.26 42.19
N PRO A 1126 19.94 -23.41 42.31
CA PRO A 1126 20.40 -24.51 43.16
C PRO A 1126 21.76 -25.08 42.71
N PRO A 1127 22.66 -25.51 43.62
CA PRO A 1127 24.01 -25.99 43.28
C PRO A 1127 24.12 -27.14 42.28
N GLY A 1128 23.02 -27.89 42.04
CA GLY A 1128 22.96 -28.93 40.99
C GLY A 1128 22.69 -28.41 39.56
N VAL A 1129 22.32 -27.13 39.39
CA VAL A 1129 21.88 -26.56 38.10
C VAL A 1129 23.04 -25.81 37.43
N ALA A 1130 24.04 -26.58 36.99
CA ALA A 1130 25.32 -26.06 36.52
C ALA A 1130 25.34 -25.63 35.04
N TYR A 1131 24.96 -26.53 34.11
CA TYR A 1131 25.16 -26.37 32.66
C TYR A 1131 23.97 -26.87 31.84
N GLY A 1132 23.89 -26.40 30.61
CA GLY A 1132 22.75 -26.58 29.72
C GLY A 1132 22.66 -25.44 28.71
N TRP A 1133 21.86 -25.61 27.67
CA TRP A 1133 21.71 -24.61 26.62
C TRP A 1133 20.78 -23.46 27.02
N TRP A 1134 21.00 -22.31 26.39
CA TRP A 1134 20.16 -21.11 26.51
C TRP A 1134 19.24 -21.01 25.30
N GLY A 1135 18.04 -20.48 25.46
CA GLY A 1135 17.04 -20.54 24.40
C GLY A 1135 15.67 -19.99 24.77
N VAL A 1136 14.69 -20.21 23.88
CA VAL A 1136 13.30 -19.74 24.04
C VAL A 1136 12.31 -20.77 23.52
N ALA A 1137 11.11 -20.84 24.11
CA ALA A 1137 10.06 -21.78 23.72
C ALA A 1137 8.64 -21.30 24.05
N PRO A 1138 7.69 -21.37 23.11
CA PRO A 1138 6.28 -21.51 23.46
C PRO A 1138 5.94 -22.94 23.90
N PHE A 1139 5.07 -23.07 24.91
CA PHE A 1139 4.55 -24.34 25.44
C PHE A 1139 3.03 -24.28 25.61
N ALA A 1140 2.34 -25.41 25.45
CA ALA A 1140 0.93 -25.58 25.79
C ALA A 1140 0.68 -27.02 26.25
N PHE A 1141 -0.34 -27.25 27.08
CA PHE A 1141 -0.74 -28.62 27.45
C PHE A 1141 -1.31 -29.39 26.24
N ASP A 1142 -2.00 -28.68 25.35
CA ASP A 1142 -2.50 -29.21 24.08
C ASP A 1142 -1.43 -29.17 22.98
N VAL A 1143 -1.21 -30.31 22.32
CA VAL A 1143 -0.23 -30.47 21.24
C VAL A 1143 -0.60 -29.65 19.99
N GLY A 1144 0.40 -29.09 19.29
CA GLY A 1144 0.20 -28.27 18.08
C GLY A 1144 -0.39 -26.87 18.27
N VAL A 1145 -0.77 -26.51 19.50
CA VAL A 1145 -1.37 -25.21 19.87
C VAL A 1145 -0.32 -24.16 20.20
N ALA A 1146 0.78 -24.55 20.86
CA ALA A 1146 1.80 -23.64 21.36
C ALA A 1146 2.47 -22.85 20.22
N ARG A 1147 2.49 -21.52 20.31
CA ARG A 1147 3.30 -20.67 19.43
C ARG A 1147 3.69 -19.32 20.03
N ALA A 1148 4.79 -18.75 19.54
CA ALA A 1148 5.21 -17.40 19.86
C ALA A 1148 5.95 -16.77 18.67
N ARG A 1149 5.61 -15.52 18.35
CA ARG A 1149 6.28 -14.73 17.33
C ARG A 1149 7.30 -13.81 17.98
N ILE A 1150 8.56 -14.00 17.61
CA ILE A 1150 9.72 -13.30 18.14
C ILE A 1150 10.24 -12.33 17.07
N LEU A 1151 10.49 -11.08 17.48
CA LEU A 1151 10.99 -9.98 16.64
C LEU A 1151 12.51 -9.83 16.73
N ARG A 1152 13.12 -10.28 17.83
CA ARG A 1152 14.55 -10.17 18.10
C ARG A 1152 14.94 -11.11 19.23
N LEU A 1153 16.13 -11.71 19.14
CA LEU A 1153 16.84 -12.35 20.26
C LEU A 1153 18.19 -11.67 20.45
N ASP A 1154 18.51 -11.31 21.69
CA ASP A 1154 19.83 -10.88 22.13
C ASP A 1154 20.30 -11.85 23.22
N CYS A 1155 21.50 -12.43 23.11
CA CYS A 1155 22.06 -13.34 24.10
C CYS A 1155 23.55 -13.08 24.28
N GLU A 1156 23.95 -12.66 25.48
CA GLU A 1156 25.30 -12.19 25.77
C GLU A 1156 25.90 -12.97 26.97
N PRO A 1157 27.04 -13.67 26.78
CA PRO A 1157 27.80 -14.23 27.89
C PRO A 1157 28.43 -13.08 28.69
N LEU A 1158 28.05 -12.96 29.96
CA LEU A 1158 28.63 -11.95 30.85
C LEU A 1158 29.97 -12.45 31.40
N PRO A 1159 30.92 -11.55 31.71
CA PRO A 1159 32.14 -11.94 32.40
C PRO A 1159 31.80 -12.61 33.74
N THR A 1160 32.39 -13.77 34.01
CA THR A 1160 32.29 -14.44 35.31
C THR A 1160 32.80 -13.51 36.40
N THR A 1161 31.89 -12.92 37.17
CA THR A 1161 32.23 -12.17 38.37
C THR A 1161 32.71 -13.15 39.42
N LEU A 1162 34.04 -13.26 39.58
CA LEU A 1162 34.66 -14.03 40.64
C LEU A 1162 34.23 -13.48 42.00
N VAL A 1163 33.43 -14.31 42.70
CA VAL A 1163 33.10 -14.25 44.12
C VAL A 1163 33.46 -15.63 44.69
#